data_AF-A0A0A8HBV6-F1
#
_entry.id   AF-A0A0A8HBV6-F1
#
_cell.length_a   1.000
_cell.length_b   1.000
_cell.length_c   1.000
_cell.angle_alpha   90.00
_cell.angle_beta   90.00
_cell.angle_gamma   90.00
#
_symmetry.space_group_name_H-M   'P 1'
#
loop_
_entity.id
_entity.type
_entity.pdbx_description
1 polymer ?
#
loop_
_entity_poly.entity_id
_entity_poly.type
_entity_poly.pdbx_seq_one_letter_code
_entity_poly.pdbx_strand_id
1 'polypeptide(L)'
;MKKLTRHIMLSGITVSLLFSPLMATTNIKPNQLPSGGKFTHGTSGSINTSGNTMTITGDKTNSVIQWGGGFSIGKDAQVNFINKDPQKPQNYLNIAHGTSKSIIEGVLNANNNNVFLINPNGVIITKTGTINANRFVASTTSMSDADMDKFANMKTFNDGLSFSPVFKPSKTGNVVNMGNINANDVLLIGNKVDIKGNINGMHNDNVNGDALKNPSGNTANKVHLVGNDVLINIDSVKAKSIIVSAYKSGALEQSTSSFYENGGKINGFTFQTQDYDNVQDEHGNKLEITTNNKFKKYATIASDVDWFYFAKGWNENEHGMRDFFDTYKLVDDIDFGASEGKNYAHYCISDNECTSMIVGTGYNNAFNKTFDGQGYTLKNINIDTTDTKVTTKPQYVGIFGYANKATFKNINVDYMGGGIKANGNRVYVGGFIGESNGYGGDSTFTNISLSNIDNISGSQVGGFIGDTSNGATFSNISLNGIKNIKGSYYAGGFIGDSYGGTFSNISLKNITSISSSKGSVGGFIAYADVSSKFDNIILDDIDKIEIIYKNSTSYVGGFAGYSDNGVKFTNISLNNLGNISGGRYVGGFIGHNNQKGGTFTNISLNNIGDIGGRDGYDSDVGGFAGYLENGDVSNISLNGINSISGGNNGSKNVGGFIGNAGNVTFTNISLSGINSISGYSYTGGFIGQDSRNKFNNIYIYFDEDAKITGKNNGNGQNGTGKFYGWVSSNNKSTYNDIHIYYKDGTLSNATASSKYENKNKNNSKTNGEINLHTYDNKTDGYNQFLEKANTIGKPIVALPSKPEQPDVSESVSSDVKLDKDDLNIPVLDDILNDILNGEYSVSIDDLGNIKFTPTDKITLDSVKQSLDFLNEFFKQEGMEELLSKFESDLKNKYDKALALKDYLQTTIKSETQGIVNEFNAIKQAYEEELKKYNYYVNLLNEGKSIDNFDFTESAKKIKEYKNQLDGYISDINDKIATKYNQEIKEQFKYTDFTIKNDLFYSNMQIPNQPSLPDVAIQPDNDNSDLTLSFEQTSSFNLKGDEAIKEEEQVEVVEETSLTQKGKICIVSDNYKTMNSCLVSGM
;
A
#
# COMPACT_ATOMS: atom_id res chain seq x y z
N MET A 1 57.74 6.25 -11.57
CA MET A 1 57.42 5.71 -10.23
C MET A 1 56.44 4.55 -10.39
N LYS A 2 56.55 3.56 -9.50
CA LYS A 2 56.16 2.15 -9.67
C LYS A 2 54.63 1.89 -9.66
N LYS A 3 54.22 0.97 -10.56
CA LYS A 3 53.26 -0.15 -10.40
C LYS A 3 52.22 -0.05 -9.27
N LEU A 4 50.94 -0.29 -9.58
CA LEU A 4 50.33 -1.64 -9.49
C LEU A 4 48.95 -1.71 -10.16
N THR A 5 48.88 -2.42 -11.28
CA THR A 5 47.65 -3.02 -11.83
C THR A 5 47.39 -4.31 -11.06
N ARG A 6 46.21 -4.50 -10.47
CA ARG A 6 45.63 -5.83 -10.19
C ARG A 6 44.11 -5.79 -10.33
N HIS A 7 43.63 -6.70 -11.18
CA HIS A 7 42.27 -7.20 -11.21
C HIS A 7 41.80 -7.66 -9.82
N ILE A 8 40.55 -7.37 -9.48
CA ILE A 8 39.70 -8.29 -8.70
C ILE A 8 38.33 -8.32 -9.39
N MET A 9 38.05 -9.46 -10.01
CA MET A 9 36.72 -9.96 -10.33
C MET A 9 36.19 -10.73 -9.10
N LEU A 10 34.86 -10.68 -8.92
CA LEU A 10 33.99 -11.47 -8.02
C LEU A 10 33.89 -11.11 -6.52
N SER A 11 32.74 -10.52 -6.17
CA SER A 11 31.71 -11.00 -5.21
C SER A 11 30.79 -9.78 -4.96
N GLY A 12 29.49 -9.75 -5.27
CA GLY A 12 28.49 -10.78 -5.05
C GLY A 12 28.11 -10.75 -3.56
N ILE A 13 26.95 -10.17 -3.24
CA ILE A 13 26.22 -10.17 -1.95
C ILE A 13 26.22 -8.81 -1.20
N THR A 14 25.00 -8.24 -1.15
CA THR A 14 24.37 -7.36 -0.14
C THR A 14 24.91 -5.94 0.11
N VAL A 15 24.24 -4.96 -0.50
CA VAL A 15 23.68 -3.80 0.23
C VAL A 15 22.24 -3.62 -0.25
N SER A 16 21.34 -4.42 0.32
CA SER A 16 19.89 -4.30 0.15
C SER A 16 19.27 -4.34 1.55
N LEU A 17 19.57 -3.34 2.35
CA LEU A 17 18.91 -3.08 3.63
C LEU A 17 18.87 -1.56 3.81
N LEU A 18 17.67 -1.04 4.06
CA LEU A 18 17.32 0.36 4.36
C LEU A 18 16.97 1.27 3.15
N PHE A 19 16.04 0.82 2.32
CA PHE A 19 14.93 1.70 1.93
C PHE A 19 13.65 0.93 2.22
N SER A 20 12.99 1.26 3.34
CA SER A 20 11.62 0.84 3.59
C SER A 20 10.72 1.37 2.46
N PRO A 21 9.80 0.57 1.90
CA PRO A 21 8.86 1.03 0.86
C PRO A 21 7.78 1.99 1.41
N LEU A 22 7.94 2.53 2.62
CA LEU A 22 6.97 3.42 3.26
C LEU A 22 6.99 4.87 2.74
N MET A 23 7.71 5.17 1.65
CA MET A 23 7.87 6.52 1.10
C MET A 23 7.58 6.54 -0.41
N ALA A 24 6.43 5.98 -0.81
CA ALA A 24 5.80 6.30 -2.09
C ALA A 24 4.28 6.13 -2.04
N THR A 25 3.64 6.47 -0.91
CA THR A 25 2.20 6.75 -0.95
C THR A 25 2.04 8.06 -1.73
N THR A 26 1.59 7.96 -2.98
CA THR A 26 1.20 9.10 -3.82
C THR A 26 -0.08 9.75 -3.28
N ASN A 27 -0.05 10.24 -2.03
CA ASN A 27 -1.17 10.93 -1.43
C ASN A 27 -1.12 12.39 -1.88
N ILE A 28 -1.91 12.73 -2.89
CA ILE A 28 -2.21 14.12 -3.24
C ILE A 28 -3.02 14.76 -2.10
N LYS A 29 -2.96 16.09 -1.95
CA LYS A 29 -3.71 16.75 -0.87
C LYS A 29 -5.21 16.54 -1.08
N PRO A 30 -6.03 16.34 -0.02
CA PRO A 30 -7.47 16.11 -0.17
C PRO A 30 -8.20 17.17 -0.99
N ASN A 31 -7.78 18.43 -0.90
CA ASN A 31 -8.34 19.55 -1.66
C ASN A 31 -7.52 19.93 -2.91
N GLN A 32 -6.61 19.08 -3.37
CA GLN A 32 -5.78 19.37 -4.54
C GLN A 32 -6.65 19.53 -5.79
N LEU A 33 -6.44 20.63 -6.52
CA LEU A 33 -7.03 20.90 -7.82
C LEU A 33 -5.94 20.86 -8.91
N PRO A 34 -6.32 20.70 -10.20
CA PRO A 34 -5.42 20.97 -11.31
C PRO A 34 -4.83 22.39 -11.20
N SER A 35 -3.63 22.61 -11.73
CA SER A 35 -2.96 23.90 -11.56
C SER A 35 -2.15 24.31 -12.80
N GLY A 36 -2.01 25.63 -12.99
CA GLY A 36 -1.33 26.20 -14.16
C GLY A 36 -2.06 25.96 -15.48
N GLY A 37 -3.39 26.05 -15.49
CA GLY A 37 -4.19 25.83 -16.71
C GLY A 37 -4.13 27.01 -17.67
N LYS A 38 -3.93 26.74 -18.97
CA LYS A 38 -3.92 27.75 -20.04
C LYS A 38 -4.59 27.27 -21.32
N PHE A 39 -5.49 28.09 -21.88
CA PHE A 39 -6.03 27.86 -23.22
C PHE A 39 -4.98 28.15 -24.31
N THR A 40 -4.85 27.27 -25.30
CA THR A 40 -3.88 27.38 -26.40
C THR A 40 -4.51 27.10 -27.77
N HIS A 41 -3.71 27.12 -28.85
CA HIS A 41 -4.13 26.82 -30.23
C HIS A 41 -5.33 27.67 -30.70
N GLY A 42 -5.32 28.97 -30.36
CA GLY A 42 -6.38 29.92 -30.71
C GLY A 42 -7.72 29.68 -30.02
N THR A 43 -7.76 28.84 -28.97
CA THR A 43 -8.93 28.67 -28.10
C THR A 43 -8.89 29.65 -26.92
N SER A 44 -10.04 29.91 -26.29
CA SER A 44 -10.16 30.85 -25.19
C SER A 44 -11.25 30.43 -24.21
N GLY A 45 -11.17 30.93 -22.99
CA GLY A 45 -12.14 30.67 -21.93
C GLY A 45 -11.64 31.10 -20.55
N SER A 46 -12.39 30.74 -19.51
CA SER A 46 -12.09 31.06 -18.12
C SER A 46 -11.85 29.82 -17.27
N ILE A 47 -10.91 29.92 -16.32
CA ILE A 47 -10.64 28.92 -15.27
C ILE A 47 -10.78 29.64 -13.94
N ASN A 48 -11.83 29.33 -13.18
CA ASN A 48 -12.14 29.97 -11.91
C ASN A 48 -12.08 28.95 -10.78
N THR A 49 -11.42 29.30 -9.68
CA THR A 49 -11.34 28.46 -8.48
C THR A 49 -12.05 29.15 -7.31
N SER A 50 -12.90 28.40 -6.60
CA SER A 50 -13.59 28.84 -5.39
C SER A 50 -13.57 27.72 -4.37
N GLY A 51 -12.76 27.88 -3.32
CA GLY A 51 -12.52 26.82 -2.35
C GLY A 51 -11.93 25.58 -3.03
N ASN A 52 -12.55 24.42 -2.82
CA ASN A 52 -12.13 23.14 -3.40
C ASN A 52 -12.78 22.85 -4.77
N THR A 53 -13.43 23.84 -5.39
CA THR A 53 -14.10 23.67 -6.68
C THR A 53 -13.44 24.53 -7.75
N MET A 54 -13.06 23.89 -8.85
CA MET A 54 -12.62 24.56 -10.08
C MET A 54 -13.74 24.51 -11.11
N THR A 55 -13.98 25.63 -11.79
CA THR A 55 -14.95 25.73 -12.90
C THR A 55 -14.22 26.22 -14.15
N ILE A 56 -14.35 25.44 -15.23
CA ILE A 56 -13.73 25.69 -16.53
C ILE A 56 -14.84 25.94 -17.55
N THR A 57 -14.72 27.02 -18.30
CA THR A 57 -15.70 27.43 -19.32
C THR A 57 -14.98 27.83 -20.59
N GLY A 58 -15.19 27.10 -21.68
CA GLY A 58 -14.66 27.43 -22.99
C GLY A 58 -15.56 28.38 -23.77
N ASP A 59 -14.99 29.28 -24.57
CA ASP A 59 -15.74 30.21 -25.42
C ASP A 59 -16.21 29.58 -26.74
N LYS A 60 -15.54 28.51 -27.19
CA LYS A 60 -15.74 27.86 -28.49
C LYS A 60 -16.20 26.41 -28.32
N THR A 61 -16.66 25.79 -29.42
CA THR A 61 -17.05 24.37 -29.44
C THR A 61 -15.94 23.45 -28.95
N ASN A 62 -14.67 23.77 -29.25
CA ASN A 62 -13.50 23.00 -28.83
C ASN A 62 -12.54 23.90 -28.07
N SER A 63 -11.98 23.38 -26.98
CA SER A 63 -11.01 24.04 -26.13
C SER A 63 -9.78 23.15 -25.95
N VAL A 64 -8.59 23.72 -26.12
CA VAL A 64 -7.32 23.05 -25.84
C VAL A 64 -6.69 23.73 -24.63
N ILE A 65 -6.50 22.99 -23.55
CA ILE A 65 -6.02 23.50 -22.27
C ILE A 65 -4.75 22.72 -21.86
N GLN A 66 -3.67 23.46 -21.62
CA GLN A 66 -2.40 22.93 -21.13
C GLN A 66 -2.32 23.16 -19.62
N TRP A 67 -1.85 22.18 -18.86
CA TRP A 67 -1.78 22.23 -17.39
C TRP A 67 -0.33 22.12 -16.92
N GLY A 68 0.22 23.25 -16.50
CA GLY A 68 1.60 23.39 -16.09
C GLY A 68 1.95 22.57 -14.85
N GLY A 69 1.10 22.55 -13.83
CA GLY A 69 1.31 21.78 -12.59
C GLY A 69 0.68 20.39 -12.60
N GLY A 70 0.30 19.89 -13.78
CA GLY A 70 -0.44 18.65 -13.94
C GLY A 70 -1.94 18.76 -13.59
N PHE A 71 -2.62 17.61 -13.68
CA PHE A 71 -4.07 17.52 -13.55
C PHE A 71 -4.43 16.42 -12.55
N SER A 72 -4.61 16.79 -11.28
CA SER A 72 -5.03 15.88 -10.21
C SER A 72 -6.18 16.51 -9.42
N ILE A 73 -7.08 15.68 -8.91
CA ILE A 73 -8.27 16.11 -8.16
C ILE A 73 -8.30 15.31 -6.85
N GLY A 74 -8.01 15.94 -5.72
CA GLY A 74 -8.06 15.31 -4.40
C GLY A 74 -9.47 14.93 -3.98
N LYS A 75 -9.61 14.02 -3.01
CA LYS A 75 -10.90 13.44 -2.58
C LYS A 75 -11.99 14.45 -2.18
N ASP A 76 -11.61 15.64 -1.70
CA ASP A 76 -12.51 16.71 -1.27
C ASP A 76 -12.64 17.83 -2.32
N ALA A 77 -12.09 17.61 -3.53
CA ALA A 77 -12.07 18.57 -4.63
C ALA A 77 -13.00 18.18 -5.79
N GLN A 78 -13.42 19.18 -6.56
CA GLN A 78 -14.30 19.01 -7.71
C GLN A 78 -13.88 19.93 -8.87
N VAL A 79 -13.86 19.39 -10.09
CA VAL A 79 -13.63 20.16 -11.33
C VAL A 79 -14.89 20.09 -12.18
N ASN A 80 -15.45 21.25 -12.51
CA ASN A 80 -16.64 21.40 -13.34
C ASN A 80 -16.27 21.95 -14.73
N PHE A 81 -16.62 21.22 -15.78
CA PHE A 81 -16.60 21.75 -17.15
C PHE A 81 -18.02 22.19 -17.53
N ILE A 82 -18.22 23.49 -17.69
CA ILE A 82 -19.53 24.08 -17.98
C ILE A 82 -19.53 24.79 -19.33
N ASN A 83 -20.71 24.85 -19.95
CA ASN A 83 -20.88 25.49 -21.24
C ASN A 83 -21.18 26.97 -21.06
N LYS A 84 -20.59 27.80 -21.93
CA LYS A 84 -21.00 29.21 -22.03
C LYS A 84 -22.47 29.36 -22.40
N ASP A 85 -22.96 28.46 -23.26
CA ASP A 85 -24.36 28.27 -23.61
C ASP A 85 -24.80 26.88 -23.10
N PRO A 86 -25.63 26.80 -22.04
CA PRO A 86 -26.04 25.52 -21.46
C PRO A 86 -26.65 24.52 -22.46
N GLN A 87 -27.19 24.99 -23.59
CA GLN A 87 -27.78 24.16 -24.64
C GLN A 87 -26.76 23.63 -25.66
N LYS A 88 -25.49 24.03 -25.59
CA LYS A 88 -24.44 23.65 -26.55
C LYS A 88 -23.29 22.92 -25.85
N PRO A 89 -23.22 21.58 -25.95
CA PRO A 89 -22.09 20.84 -25.41
C PRO A 89 -20.79 21.16 -26.16
N GLN A 90 -19.67 21.03 -25.46
CA GLN A 90 -18.33 21.40 -25.90
C GLN A 90 -17.33 20.24 -25.71
N ASN A 91 -16.20 20.35 -26.41
CA ASN A 91 -15.07 19.43 -26.35
C ASN A 91 -13.91 20.08 -25.60
N TYR A 92 -13.41 19.44 -24.54
CA TYR A 92 -12.30 19.93 -23.71
C TYR A 92 -11.11 18.97 -23.76
N LEU A 93 -10.04 19.38 -24.46
CA LEU A 93 -8.76 18.67 -24.48
C LEU A 93 -7.83 19.23 -23.40
N ASN A 94 -7.51 18.41 -22.40
CA ASN A 94 -6.66 18.75 -21.27
C ASN A 94 -5.35 17.98 -21.39
N ILE A 95 -4.24 18.70 -21.55
CA ILE A 95 -2.88 18.13 -21.61
C ILE A 95 -2.19 18.44 -20.28
N ALA A 96 -1.93 17.40 -19.49
CA ALA A 96 -1.22 17.52 -18.22
C ALA A 96 0.29 17.40 -18.47
N HIS A 97 1.00 18.49 -18.22
CA HIS A 97 2.45 18.53 -18.25
C HIS A 97 3.03 18.25 -16.87
N GLY A 98 4.20 17.63 -16.84
CA GLY A 98 4.89 17.35 -15.58
C GLY A 98 5.53 15.99 -15.48
N THR A 99 6.09 15.71 -14.31
CA THR A 99 6.69 14.42 -13.94
C THR A 99 5.72 13.52 -13.16
N SER A 100 4.58 14.07 -12.74
CA SER A 100 3.58 13.37 -11.92
C SER A 100 2.39 12.83 -12.72
N LYS A 101 1.81 11.75 -12.21
CA LYS A 101 0.55 11.16 -12.72
C LYS A 101 -0.64 12.05 -12.40
N SER A 102 -1.67 11.91 -13.22
CA SER A 102 -3.00 12.43 -12.90
C SER A 102 -3.68 11.49 -11.93
N ILE A 103 -3.90 11.94 -10.69
CA ILE A 103 -4.61 11.18 -9.66
C ILE A 103 -5.96 11.85 -9.42
N ILE A 104 -7.04 11.11 -9.66
CA ILE A 104 -8.42 11.57 -9.50
C ILE A 104 -9.04 10.80 -8.34
N GLU A 105 -9.11 11.43 -7.18
CA GLU A 105 -9.81 10.97 -5.98
C GLU A 105 -11.15 11.66 -5.76
N GLY A 106 -11.30 12.89 -6.28
CA GLY A 106 -12.52 13.68 -6.19
C GLY A 106 -13.40 13.56 -7.43
N VAL A 107 -14.13 14.64 -7.77
CA VAL A 107 -15.14 14.62 -8.84
C VAL A 107 -14.70 15.45 -10.05
N LEU A 108 -14.63 14.83 -11.23
CA LEU A 108 -14.64 15.53 -12.51
C LEU A 108 -16.07 15.50 -13.06
N ASN A 109 -16.72 16.65 -13.12
CA ASN A 109 -18.08 16.78 -13.64
C ASN A 109 -18.13 17.65 -14.89
N ALA A 110 -18.46 17.05 -16.03
CA ALA A 110 -18.50 17.71 -17.33
C ALA A 110 -19.90 17.74 -17.94
N ASN A 111 -20.93 17.28 -17.24
CA ASN A 111 -22.30 17.21 -17.76
C ASN A 111 -22.33 16.54 -19.16
N ASN A 112 -22.95 17.19 -20.14
CA ASN A 112 -23.07 16.73 -21.53
C ASN A 112 -21.82 16.97 -22.41
N ASN A 113 -20.69 17.36 -21.82
CA ASN A 113 -19.45 17.66 -22.55
C ASN A 113 -18.56 16.44 -22.75
N ASN A 114 -17.65 16.55 -23.73
CA ASN A 114 -16.60 15.58 -23.95
C ASN A 114 -15.31 16.08 -23.29
N VAL A 115 -14.64 15.22 -22.52
CA VAL A 115 -13.39 15.54 -21.83
C VAL A 115 -12.31 14.56 -22.26
N PHE A 116 -11.17 15.10 -22.68
CA PHE A 116 -9.97 14.35 -23.03
C PHE A 116 -8.88 14.75 -22.04
N LEU A 117 -8.26 13.79 -21.36
CA LEU A 117 -7.17 13.98 -20.41
C LEU A 117 -5.94 13.22 -20.89
N ILE A 118 -4.90 13.94 -21.25
CA ILE A 118 -3.64 13.38 -21.76
C ILE A 118 -2.55 13.60 -20.72
N ASN A 119 -1.97 12.52 -20.20
CA ASN A 119 -0.83 12.57 -19.28
C ASN A 119 0.12 11.38 -19.51
N PRO A 120 1.30 11.61 -20.13
CA PRO A 120 2.28 10.55 -20.39
C PRO A 120 2.74 9.75 -19.16
N ASN A 121 2.66 10.34 -17.96
CA ASN A 121 3.07 9.69 -16.71
C ASN A 121 2.06 8.67 -16.18
N GLY A 122 0.81 8.76 -16.63
CA GLY A 122 -0.29 7.90 -16.24
C GLY A 122 -1.50 8.65 -15.68
N VAL A 123 -2.64 7.96 -15.70
CA VAL A 123 -3.92 8.45 -15.17
C VAL A 123 -4.48 7.38 -14.22
N ILE A 124 -4.75 7.76 -12.97
CA ILE A 124 -5.29 6.88 -11.94
C ILE A 124 -6.59 7.52 -11.43
N ILE A 125 -7.71 6.83 -11.62
CA ILE A 125 -8.97 7.16 -10.97
C ILE A 125 -9.08 6.23 -9.76
N THR A 126 -8.97 6.77 -8.55
CA THR A 126 -8.92 5.97 -7.31
C THR A 126 -10.31 5.46 -6.94
N LYS A 127 -10.42 4.62 -5.90
CA LYS A 127 -11.71 4.07 -5.44
C LYS A 127 -12.78 5.14 -5.15
N THR A 128 -12.39 6.37 -4.79
CA THR A 128 -13.33 7.48 -4.53
C THR A 128 -13.51 8.40 -5.73
N GLY A 129 -12.60 8.35 -6.71
CA GLY A 129 -12.63 9.20 -7.89
C GLY A 129 -13.87 8.97 -8.74
N THR A 130 -14.49 10.04 -9.21
CA THR A 130 -15.64 9.95 -10.12
C THR A 130 -15.50 10.88 -11.31
N ILE A 131 -15.78 10.34 -12.50
CA ILE A 131 -15.82 11.07 -13.76
C ILE A 131 -17.26 11.05 -14.28
N ASN A 132 -17.83 12.21 -14.56
CA ASN A 132 -19.15 12.37 -15.17
C ASN A 132 -19.01 13.18 -16.47
N ALA A 133 -19.33 12.59 -17.62
CA ALA A 133 -19.18 13.26 -18.92
C ALA A 133 -20.11 12.64 -19.98
N ASN A 134 -20.28 13.28 -21.13
CA ASN A 134 -20.86 12.60 -22.29
C ASN A 134 -19.85 11.61 -22.90
N ARG A 135 -18.61 12.07 -23.15
CA ARG A 135 -17.48 11.23 -23.55
C ARG A 135 -16.29 11.51 -22.65
N PHE A 136 -15.61 10.45 -22.20
CA PHE A 136 -14.36 10.56 -21.48
C PHE A 136 -13.23 9.85 -22.23
N VAL A 137 -12.13 10.54 -22.45
CA VAL A 137 -10.92 9.98 -23.04
C VAL A 137 -9.75 10.21 -22.09
N ALA A 138 -9.02 9.16 -21.75
CA ALA A 138 -7.76 9.27 -21.03
C ALA A 138 -6.64 8.61 -21.84
N SER A 139 -5.50 9.29 -22.00
CA SER A 139 -4.36 8.75 -22.75
C SER A 139 -3.04 9.05 -22.07
N THR A 140 -2.12 8.09 -22.11
CA THR A 140 -0.71 8.28 -21.73
C THR A 140 0.22 8.45 -22.92
N THR A 141 -0.33 8.64 -24.12
CA THR A 141 0.46 8.99 -25.30
C THR A 141 0.46 10.50 -25.46
N SER A 142 1.66 11.09 -25.53
CA SER A 142 1.88 12.49 -25.90
C SER A 142 1.10 12.88 -27.16
N MET A 143 0.61 14.12 -27.22
CA MET A 143 -0.12 14.63 -28.38
C MET A 143 0.73 15.64 -29.15
N SER A 144 0.75 15.51 -30.48
CA SER A 144 1.50 16.44 -31.34
C SER A 144 0.80 17.80 -31.45
N ASP A 145 1.57 18.83 -31.78
CA ASP A 145 1.08 20.18 -32.06
C ASP A 145 -0.02 20.19 -33.13
N ALA A 146 0.25 19.52 -34.25
CA ALA A 146 -0.69 19.40 -35.36
C ALA A 146 -1.99 18.69 -34.98
N ASP A 147 -1.95 17.69 -34.08
CA ASP A 147 -3.15 17.02 -33.60
C ASP A 147 -3.98 17.93 -32.68
N MET A 148 -3.32 18.77 -31.87
CA MET A 148 -3.98 19.78 -31.03
C MET A 148 -4.61 20.88 -31.87
N ASP A 149 -3.93 21.37 -32.89
CA ASP A 149 -4.49 22.29 -33.88
C ASP A 149 -5.69 21.69 -34.60
N LYS A 150 -5.60 20.42 -35.02
CA LYS A 150 -6.70 19.71 -35.65
C LYS A 150 -7.91 19.59 -34.71
N PHE A 151 -7.68 19.36 -33.42
CA PHE A 151 -8.73 19.33 -32.41
C PHE A 151 -9.38 20.70 -32.21
N ALA A 152 -8.58 21.76 -32.04
CA ALA A 152 -9.06 23.13 -31.86
C ALA A 152 -9.96 23.58 -33.02
N ASN A 153 -9.60 23.19 -34.25
CA ASN A 153 -10.27 23.60 -35.49
C ASN A 153 -11.39 22.65 -35.96
N MET A 154 -11.82 21.69 -35.15
CA MET A 154 -13.00 20.86 -35.48
C MET A 154 -14.25 21.72 -35.68
N LYS A 155 -15.06 21.38 -36.69
CA LYS A 155 -16.19 22.23 -37.12
C LYS A 155 -17.39 22.08 -36.21
N THR A 156 -17.60 20.88 -35.65
CA THR A 156 -18.78 20.55 -34.86
C THR A 156 -18.43 19.81 -33.58
N PHE A 157 -19.34 19.85 -32.60
CA PHE A 157 -19.22 19.04 -31.38
C PHE A 157 -19.04 17.55 -31.70
N ASN A 158 -19.79 17.05 -32.69
CA ASN A 158 -19.81 15.64 -33.09
C ASN A 158 -18.49 15.16 -33.70
N ASP A 159 -17.68 16.05 -34.29
CA ASP A 159 -16.33 15.69 -34.77
C ASP A 159 -15.48 15.18 -33.59
N GLY A 160 -15.68 15.77 -32.41
CA GLY A 160 -15.08 15.36 -31.15
C GLY A 160 -15.50 13.96 -30.69
N LEU A 161 -16.60 13.38 -31.18
CA LEU A 161 -16.98 11.98 -30.87
C LEU A 161 -16.15 10.95 -31.66
N SER A 162 -15.52 11.37 -32.76
CA SER A 162 -14.66 10.54 -33.59
C SER A 162 -13.17 10.76 -33.32
N PHE A 163 -12.79 11.88 -32.69
CA PHE A 163 -11.40 12.17 -32.35
C PHE A 163 -10.81 11.12 -31.40
N SER A 164 -9.61 10.63 -31.67
CA SER A 164 -8.93 9.65 -30.81
C SER A 164 -7.41 9.91 -30.82
N PRO A 165 -6.74 9.98 -29.66
CA PRO A 165 -5.28 10.14 -29.60
C PRO A 165 -4.55 8.94 -30.22
N VAL A 166 -3.37 9.15 -30.80
CA VAL A 166 -2.52 8.04 -31.26
C VAL A 166 -2.07 7.20 -30.06
N PHE A 167 -1.90 5.89 -30.24
CA PHE A 167 -1.27 5.02 -29.25
C PHE A 167 0.21 4.80 -29.62
N LYS A 168 1.13 5.13 -28.72
CA LYS A 168 2.57 4.85 -28.85
C LYS A 168 2.97 3.71 -27.89
N PRO A 169 3.16 2.46 -28.36
CA PRO A 169 3.42 1.29 -27.51
C PRO A 169 4.71 1.34 -26.67
N SER A 170 5.66 2.21 -27.03
CA SER A 170 6.94 2.37 -26.32
C SER A 170 6.83 3.21 -25.04
N LYS A 171 5.73 3.97 -24.86
CA LYS A 171 5.48 4.75 -23.64
C LYS A 171 5.11 3.83 -22.48
N THR A 172 5.49 4.18 -21.25
CA THR A 172 5.33 3.33 -20.06
C THR A 172 4.21 3.74 -19.10
N GLY A 173 3.55 4.89 -19.33
CA GLY A 173 2.43 5.35 -18.51
C GLY A 173 1.23 4.41 -18.54
N ASN A 174 0.54 4.23 -17.42
CA ASN A 174 -0.63 3.36 -17.28
C ASN A 174 -1.92 4.16 -17.08
N VAL A 175 -3.06 3.60 -17.48
CA VAL A 175 -4.40 4.09 -17.12
C VAL A 175 -5.08 3.08 -16.21
N VAL A 176 -5.40 3.47 -14.99
CA VAL A 176 -6.03 2.59 -13.98
C VAL A 176 -7.33 3.22 -13.51
N ASN A 177 -8.45 2.51 -13.66
CA ASN A 177 -9.74 2.91 -13.09
C ASN A 177 -10.10 2.00 -11.91
N MET A 178 -10.16 2.55 -10.70
CA MET A 178 -10.68 1.91 -9.49
C MET A 178 -11.95 2.56 -8.97
N GLY A 179 -12.33 3.73 -9.53
CA GLY A 179 -13.48 4.52 -9.12
C GLY A 179 -14.67 4.38 -10.06
N ASN A 180 -15.37 5.48 -10.33
CA ASN A 180 -16.58 5.51 -11.14
C ASN A 180 -16.40 6.36 -12.40
N ILE A 181 -16.58 5.79 -13.58
CA ILE A 181 -16.70 6.53 -14.84
C ILE A 181 -18.16 6.45 -15.31
N ASN A 182 -18.85 7.58 -15.35
CA ASN A 182 -20.21 7.72 -15.85
C ASN A 182 -20.17 8.51 -17.16
N ALA A 183 -20.03 7.81 -18.29
CA ALA A 183 -20.00 8.41 -19.62
C ALA A 183 -20.61 7.53 -20.71
N ASN A 184 -21.24 8.15 -21.71
CA ASN A 184 -21.83 7.42 -22.83
C ASN A 184 -20.75 6.76 -23.70
N ASP A 185 -19.60 7.41 -23.88
CA ASP A 185 -18.46 6.88 -24.62
C ASP A 185 -17.18 7.01 -23.80
N VAL A 186 -16.41 5.94 -23.69
CA VAL A 186 -15.14 5.90 -22.95
C VAL A 186 -14.02 5.39 -23.84
N LEU A 187 -12.88 6.08 -23.87
CA LEU A 187 -11.65 5.63 -24.54
C LEU A 187 -10.45 5.76 -23.59
N LEU A 188 -9.81 4.66 -23.23
CA LEU A 188 -8.66 4.64 -22.33
C LEU A 188 -7.44 4.06 -23.06
N ILE A 189 -6.34 4.82 -23.07
CA ILE A 189 -5.12 4.49 -23.83
C ILE A 189 -3.91 4.55 -22.89
N GLY A 190 -3.18 3.43 -22.74
CA GLY A 190 -1.93 3.43 -21.98
C GLY A 190 -1.10 2.19 -22.19
N ASN A 191 0.11 2.14 -21.62
CA ASN A 191 0.92 0.93 -21.63
C ASN A 191 0.16 -0.24 -21.02
N LYS A 192 -0.33 -0.06 -19.79
CA LYS A 192 -1.34 -0.90 -19.16
C LYS A 192 -2.65 -0.13 -19.02
N VAL A 193 -3.76 -0.75 -19.38
CA VAL A 193 -5.11 -0.29 -19.05
C VAL A 193 -5.75 -1.30 -18.10
N ASP A 194 -6.10 -0.87 -16.89
CA ASP A 194 -6.57 -1.75 -15.81
C ASP A 194 -7.90 -1.23 -15.23
N ILE A 195 -9.00 -1.96 -15.49
CA ILE A 195 -10.35 -1.59 -15.08
C ILE A 195 -10.77 -2.46 -13.89
N LYS A 196 -10.71 -1.88 -12.69
CA LYS A 196 -11.12 -2.49 -11.43
C LYS A 196 -12.40 -1.87 -10.87
N GLY A 197 -12.66 -0.61 -11.20
CA GLY A 197 -13.83 0.17 -10.80
C GLY A 197 -14.89 0.25 -11.90
N ASN A 198 -15.99 0.93 -11.58
CA ASN A 198 -17.19 0.94 -12.41
C ASN A 198 -17.04 1.80 -13.67
N ILE A 199 -17.64 1.33 -14.78
CA ILE A 199 -17.91 2.13 -15.97
C ILE A 199 -19.39 2.00 -16.33
N ASN A 200 -20.10 3.12 -16.37
CA ASN A 200 -21.52 3.24 -16.68
C ASN A 200 -21.75 4.34 -17.70
N GLY A 201 -22.97 4.41 -18.23
CA GLY A 201 -23.46 5.53 -19.03
C GLY A 201 -23.48 6.83 -18.24
N MET A 202 -23.67 7.94 -18.93
CA MET A 202 -23.79 9.26 -18.29
C MET A 202 -24.97 9.28 -17.31
N HIS A 203 -24.86 10.07 -16.23
CA HIS A 203 -26.00 10.36 -15.34
C HIS A 203 -27.17 11.00 -16.11
N ASN A 204 -28.37 10.86 -15.55
CA ASN A 204 -29.53 11.62 -16.03
C ASN A 204 -29.35 13.12 -15.74
N ASP A 205 -30.12 13.96 -16.44
CA ASP A 205 -30.08 15.40 -16.21
C ASP A 205 -30.41 15.76 -14.75
N ASN A 206 -29.79 16.83 -14.24
CA ASN A 206 -29.99 17.41 -12.89
C ASN A 206 -29.45 16.60 -11.70
N VAL A 207 -28.65 15.55 -11.90
CA VAL A 207 -27.93 14.90 -10.80
C VAL A 207 -26.89 15.86 -10.21
N ASN A 208 -26.89 16.02 -8.89
CA ASN A 208 -26.00 16.93 -8.17
C ASN A 208 -25.56 16.35 -6.81
N GLY A 209 -24.65 17.07 -6.12
CA GLY A 209 -24.19 16.69 -4.78
C GLY A 209 -23.54 15.31 -4.73
N ASP A 210 -23.79 14.57 -3.64
CA ASP A 210 -23.19 13.25 -3.41
C ASP A 210 -23.65 12.18 -4.42
N ALA A 211 -24.78 12.38 -5.10
CA ALA A 211 -25.22 11.46 -6.16
C ALA A 211 -24.25 11.41 -7.35
N LEU A 212 -23.50 12.51 -7.59
CA LEU A 212 -22.46 12.56 -8.63
C LEU A 212 -21.26 11.65 -8.33
N LYS A 213 -21.10 11.15 -7.10
CA LYS A 213 -20.01 10.27 -6.70
C LYS A 213 -20.32 8.79 -6.92
N ASN A 214 -21.59 8.46 -7.21
CA ASN A 214 -22.04 7.09 -7.36
C ASN A 214 -22.04 6.64 -8.83
N PRO A 215 -21.98 5.32 -9.10
CA PRO A 215 -22.32 4.77 -10.40
C PRO A 215 -23.72 5.22 -10.83
N SER A 216 -23.87 5.67 -12.08
CA SER A 216 -25.19 6.11 -12.60
C SER A 216 -26.17 4.95 -12.77
N GLY A 217 -25.67 3.72 -12.93
CA GLY A 217 -26.47 2.56 -13.32
C GLY A 217 -26.99 2.62 -14.76
N ASN A 218 -26.66 3.66 -15.52
CA ASN A 218 -27.02 3.77 -16.94
C ASN A 218 -26.06 2.94 -17.80
N THR A 219 -26.48 2.60 -19.02
CA THR A 219 -25.66 1.80 -19.95
C THR A 219 -24.86 2.71 -20.88
N ALA A 220 -23.54 2.62 -20.84
CA ALA A 220 -22.67 3.31 -21.80
C ALA A 220 -22.91 2.77 -23.22
N ASN A 221 -22.74 3.60 -24.24
CA ASN A 221 -22.79 3.14 -25.63
C ASN A 221 -21.55 2.33 -26.01
N LYS A 222 -20.36 2.83 -25.66
CA LYS A 222 -19.09 2.22 -26.06
C LYS A 222 -17.98 2.45 -25.03
N VAL A 223 -17.23 1.40 -24.75
CA VAL A 223 -15.97 1.45 -23.99
C VAL A 223 -14.87 0.89 -24.87
N HIS A 224 -13.82 1.67 -25.14
CA HIS A 224 -12.68 1.25 -25.94
C HIS A 224 -11.40 1.35 -25.11
N LEU A 225 -10.70 0.22 -24.96
CA LEU A 225 -9.48 0.12 -24.16
C LEU A 225 -8.31 -0.25 -25.08
N VAL A 226 -7.23 0.52 -25.01
CA VAL A 226 -6.07 0.40 -25.91
C VAL A 226 -4.80 0.35 -25.09
N GLY A 227 -3.98 -0.69 -25.27
CA GLY A 227 -2.69 -0.77 -24.58
C GLY A 227 -1.85 -1.98 -24.93
N ASN A 228 -0.65 -2.06 -24.37
CA ASN A 228 0.14 -3.28 -24.42
C ASN A 228 -0.56 -4.37 -23.59
N ASP A 229 -0.89 -4.04 -22.35
CA ASP A 229 -1.59 -4.92 -21.43
C ASP A 229 -2.97 -4.35 -21.09
N VAL A 230 -4.04 -5.11 -21.32
CA VAL A 230 -5.41 -4.69 -20.98
C VAL A 230 -6.05 -5.70 -20.04
N LEU A 231 -6.43 -5.24 -18.84
CA LEU A 231 -7.09 -6.04 -17.81
C LEU A 231 -8.45 -5.43 -17.48
N ILE A 232 -9.50 -6.24 -17.52
CA ILE A 232 -10.89 -5.76 -17.41
C ILE A 232 -11.65 -6.61 -16.39
N ASN A 233 -12.10 -6.00 -15.29
CA ASN A 233 -13.17 -6.58 -14.49
C ASN A 233 -14.50 -6.38 -15.23
N ILE A 234 -14.97 -7.44 -15.88
CA ILE A 234 -16.13 -7.37 -16.76
C ILE A 234 -17.44 -7.12 -16.00
N ASP A 235 -17.51 -7.47 -14.71
CA ASP A 235 -18.69 -7.22 -13.86
C ASP A 235 -18.86 -5.73 -13.52
N SER A 236 -17.76 -4.96 -13.56
CA SER A 236 -17.76 -3.52 -13.26
C SER A 236 -18.19 -2.64 -14.44
N VAL A 237 -18.39 -3.22 -15.64
CA VAL A 237 -18.63 -2.45 -16.87
C VAL A 237 -20.05 -2.66 -17.38
N LYS A 238 -20.84 -1.58 -17.41
CA LYS A 238 -22.18 -1.54 -17.99
C LYS A 238 -22.17 -0.73 -19.30
N ALA A 239 -21.97 -1.43 -20.42
CA ALA A 239 -21.90 -0.83 -21.76
C ALA A 239 -22.70 -1.64 -22.79
N LYS A 240 -23.00 -1.10 -23.98
CA LYS A 240 -23.52 -1.87 -25.13
C LYS A 240 -22.41 -2.56 -25.90
N SER A 241 -21.22 -1.92 -25.97
CA SER A 241 -20.06 -2.43 -26.69
C SER A 241 -18.77 -2.18 -25.90
N ILE A 242 -17.94 -3.22 -25.79
CA ILE A 242 -16.57 -3.15 -25.27
C ILE A 242 -15.62 -3.55 -26.39
N ILE A 243 -14.73 -2.65 -26.76
CA ILE A 243 -13.72 -2.82 -27.79
C ILE A 243 -12.35 -2.82 -27.12
N VAL A 244 -11.51 -3.81 -27.45
CA VAL A 244 -10.18 -3.93 -26.86
C VAL A 244 -9.10 -4.03 -27.93
N SER A 245 -8.05 -3.23 -27.78
CA SER A 245 -6.86 -3.22 -28.62
C SER A 245 -5.64 -3.50 -27.75
N ALA A 246 -5.40 -4.79 -27.44
CA ALA A 246 -4.32 -5.25 -26.57
C ALA A 246 -3.14 -5.80 -27.40
N TYR A 247 -1.95 -5.21 -27.30
CA TYR A 247 -0.81 -5.54 -28.18
C TYR A 247 0.23 -6.52 -27.60
N LYS A 248 0.17 -6.83 -26.29
CA LYS A 248 1.01 -7.84 -25.63
C LYS A 248 0.18 -8.86 -24.86
N SER A 249 -0.74 -8.40 -24.00
CA SER A 249 -1.61 -9.31 -23.26
C SER A 249 -2.98 -8.71 -22.98
N GLY A 250 -4.00 -9.58 -23.01
CA GLY A 250 -5.36 -9.24 -22.63
C GLY A 250 -5.84 -10.19 -21.55
N ALA A 251 -6.61 -9.69 -20.59
CA ALA A 251 -7.19 -10.52 -19.55
C ALA A 251 -8.55 -9.98 -19.07
N LEU A 252 -9.44 -10.93 -18.76
CA LEU A 252 -10.79 -10.67 -18.25
C LEU A 252 -10.88 -11.21 -16.83
N GLU A 253 -11.46 -10.42 -15.94
CA GLU A 253 -11.73 -10.77 -14.55
C GLU A 253 -13.23 -10.79 -14.31
N GLN A 254 -13.73 -11.85 -13.69
CA GLN A 254 -15.15 -11.99 -13.34
C GLN A 254 -15.27 -12.53 -11.93
N SER A 255 -16.22 -12.03 -11.14
CA SER A 255 -16.53 -12.58 -9.82
C SER A 255 -17.07 -14.00 -9.94
N THR A 256 -16.77 -14.84 -8.94
CA THR A 256 -17.27 -16.21 -8.90
C THR A 256 -18.80 -16.28 -8.76
N SER A 257 -19.42 -15.30 -8.09
CA SER A 257 -20.90 -15.16 -8.06
C SER A 257 -21.48 -14.90 -9.45
N SER A 258 -20.97 -13.88 -10.16
CA SER A 258 -21.40 -13.54 -11.52
C SER A 258 -21.22 -14.70 -12.49
N PHE A 259 -20.08 -15.41 -12.40
CA PHE A 259 -19.84 -16.58 -13.23
C PHE A 259 -20.81 -17.73 -12.92
N TYR A 260 -21.07 -18.00 -11.63
CA TYR A 260 -22.00 -19.05 -11.23
C TYR A 260 -23.42 -18.79 -11.76
N GLU A 261 -23.86 -17.53 -11.81
CA GLU A 261 -25.17 -17.17 -12.32
C GLU A 261 -25.26 -17.15 -13.86
N ASN A 262 -24.16 -16.79 -14.56
CA ASN A 262 -24.23 -16.43 -15.99
C ASN A 262 -23.30 -17.26 -16.91
N GLY A 263 -22.49 -18.18 -16.39
CA GLY A 263 -21.64 -19.09 -17.17
C GLY A 263 -20.62 -18.40 -18.08
N GLY A 264 -20.00 -17.32 -17.59
CA GLY A 264 -19.02 -16.53 -18.34
C GLY A 264 -19.61 -15.55 -19.36
N LYS A 265 -20.94 -15.45 -19.46
CA LYS A 265 -21.63 -14.42 -20.22
C LYS A 265 -21.86 -13.21 -19.32
N ILE A 266 -21.86 -12.02 -19.90
CA ILE A 266 -22.48 -10.86 -19.28
C ILE A 266 -23.60 -10.37 -20.18
N ASN A 267 -24.78 -10.23 -19.59
CA ASN A 267 -25.97 -9.82 -20.32
C ASN A 267 -25.84 -8.37 -20.78
N GLY A 268 -26.05 -8.12 -22.07
CA GLY A 268 -26.29 -6.77 -22.59
C GLY A 268 -25.12 -6.06 -23.28
N PHE A 269 -23.95 -6.71 -23.48
CA PHE A 269 -22.86 -6.11 -24.25
C PHE A 269 -22.21 -7.00 -25.32
N THR A 270 -21.65 -6.36 -26.35
CA THR A 270 -20.82 -6.99 -27.38
C THR A 270 -19.34 -6.78 -27.05
N PHE A 271 -18.58 -7.85 -26.87
CA PHE A 271 -17.12 -7.81 -26.67
C PHE A 271 -16.38 -8.13 -27.97
N GLN A 272 -15.45 -7.27 -28.39
CA GLN A 272 -14.61 -7.53 -29.54
C GLN A 272 -13.18 -7.02 -29.36
N THR A 273 -12.20 -7.80 -29.79
CA THR A 273 -10.86 -7.29 -30.06
C THR A 273 -10.83 -6.64 -31.43
N GLN A 274 -10.31 -5.41 -31.50
CA GLN A 274 -10.19 -4.66 -32.74
C GLN A 274 -8.84 -3.95 -32.76
N ASP A 275 -8.20 -3.90 -33.93
CA ASP A 275 -6.96 -3.16 -34.11
C ASP A 275 -7.21 -1.66 -33.95
N TYR A 276 -6.24 -0.97 -33.35
CA TYR A 276 -6.21 0.48 -33.25
C TYR A 276 -5.36 1.05 -34.39
N ASP A 277 -5.78 2.17 -34.95
CA ASP A 277 -5.25 2.65 -36.24
C ASP A 277 -3.73 2.92 -36.20
N ASN A 278 -3.00 2.28 -37.13
CA ASN A 278 -1.58 2.48 -37.41
C ASN A 278 -0.61 2.27 -36.23
N VAL A 279 -0.90 1.34 -35.33
CA VAL A 279 0.00 1.04 -34.20
C VAL A 279 1.25 0.29 -34.68
N GLN A 280 2.41 0.83 -34.33
CA GLN A 280 3.73 0.34 -34.74
C GLN A 280 4.70 0.24 -33.55
N ASP A 281 5.71 -0.61 -33.68
CA ASP A 281 6.85 -0.65 -32.76
C ASP A 281 7.85 0.51 -33.02
N GLU A 282 8.90 0.57 -32.21
CA GLU A 282 9.97 1.58 -32.34
C GLU A 282 10.76 1.52 -33.66
N HIS A 283 10.59 0.44 -34.44
CA HIS A 283 11.23 0.22 -35.74
C HIS A 283 10.25 0.44 -36.92
N GLY A 284 9.01 0.87 -36.65
CA GLY A 284 7.97 1.11 -37.66
C GLY A 284 7.24 -0.15 -38.14
N ASN A 285 7.44 -1.30 -37.50
CA ASN A 285 6.71 -2.52 -37.82
C ASN A 285 5.31 -2.49 -37.20
N LYS A 286 4.30 -2.92 -37.96
CA LYS A 286 2.92 -3.06 -37.44
C LYS A 286 2.87 -4.10 -36.32
N LEU A 287 2.23 -3.75 -35.20
CA LEU A 287 1.97 -4.69 -34.10
C LEU A 287 0.67 -5.47 -34.32
N GLU A 288 0.65 -6.73 -33.89
CA GLU A 288 -0.54 -7.57 -33.88
C GLU A 288 -1.28 -7.48 -32.54
N ILE A 289 -2.61 -7.48 -32.59
CA ILE A 289 -3.43 -7.55 -31.38
C ILE A 289 -3.54 -8.98 -30.84
N THR A 290 -3.70 -9.09 -29.53
CA THR A 290 -4.16 -10.30 -28.86
C THR A 290 -5.62 -10.54 -29.24
N THR A 291 -5.91 -11.71 -29.81
CA THR A 291 -7.26 -12.11 -30.19
C THR A 291 -8.08 -12.59 -28.98
N ASN A 292 -9.41 -12.45 -29.00
CA ASN A 292 -10.32 -12.83 -27.90
C ASN A 292 -10.01 -14.20 -27.25
N ASN A 293 -9.69 -15.22 -28.05
CA ASN A 293 -9.42 -16.59 -27.58
C ASN A 293 -8.10 -16.75 -26.80
N LYS A 294 -7.20 -15.76 -26.86
CA LYS A 294 -5.92 -15.73 -26.14
C LYS A 294 -6.01 -14.90 -24.85
N PHE A 295 -7.14 -14.26 -24.55
CA PHE A 295 -7.30 -13.53 -23.31
C PHE A 295 -7.26 -14.48 -22.12
N LYS A 296 -6.45 -14.15 -21.13
CA LYS A 296 -6.44 -14.88 -19.86
C LYS A 296 -7.75 -14.60 -19.11
N LYS A 297 -8.19 -15.57 -18.33
CA LYS A 297 -9.43 -15.49 -17.57
C LYS A 297 -9.12 -15.68 -16.09
N TYR A 298 -9.53 -14.70 -15.30
CA TYR A 298 -9.34 -14.69 -13.86
C TYR A 298 -10.67 -14.63 -13.13
N ALA A 299 -10.79 -15.43 -12.09
CA ALA A 299 -11.88 -15.32 -11.13
C ALA A 299 -11.48 -14.32 -10.04
N THR A 300 -12.42 -13.47 -9.62
CA THR A 300 -12.26 -12.57 -8.47
C THR A 300 -13.17 -13.01 -7.34
N ILE A 301 -12.70 -12.84 -6.11
CA ILE A 301 -13.41 -13.22 -4.90
C ILE A 301 -13.25 -12.06 -3.90
N ALA A 302 -14.34 -11.36 -3.63
CA ALA A 302 -14.36 -10.16 -2.78
C ALA A 302 -15.14 -10.35 -1.48
N SER A 303 -15.86 -11.46 -1.33
CA SER A 303 -16.80 -11.68 -0.23
C SER A 303 -16.96 -13.15 0.12
N ASP A 304 -17.63 -13.42 1.24
CA ASP A 304 -18.05 -14.76 1.64
C ASP A 304 -19.06 -15.36 0.66
N VAL A 305 -19.90 -14.53 0.03
CA VAL A 305 -20.82 -14.94 -1.04
C VAL A 305 -20.05 -15.34 -2.31
N ASP A 306 -19.03 -14.59 -2.71
CA ASP A 306 -18.17 -15.01 -3.82
C ASP A 306 -17.46 -16.32 -3.49
N TRP A 307 -16.97 -16.49 -2.25
CA TRP A 307 -16.37 -17.74 -1.82
C TRP A 307 -17.37 -18.89 -1.83
N PHE A 308 -18.62 -18.64 -1.43
CA PHE A 308 -19.71 -19.61 -1.51
C PHE A 308 -19.86 -20.15 -2.93
N TYR A 309 -19.99 -19.26 -3.91
CA TYR A 309 -20.14 -19.66 -5.31
C TYR A 309 -18.84 -20.18 -5.94
N PHE A 310 -17.68 -19.79 -5.43
CA PHE A 310 -16.40 -20.42 -5.77
C PHE A 310 -16.38 -21.89 -5.34
N ALA A 311 -16.63 -22.16 -4.06
CA ALA A 311 -16.58 -23.51 -3.51
C ALA A 311 -17.66 -24.40 -4.13
N LYS A 312 -18.90 -23.91 -4.22
CA LYS A 312 -20.01 -24.63 -4.85
C LYS A 312 -19.76 -24.86 -6.34
N GLY A 313 -19.45 -23.80 -7.09
CA GLY A 313 -19.16 -23.87 -8.53
C GLY A 313 -17.98 -24.78 -8.85
N TRP A 314 -16.91 -24.74 -8.07
CA TRP A 314 -15.77 -25.65 -8.21
C TRP A 314 -16.18 -27.10 -7.94
N ASN A 315 -16.84 -27.37 -6.81
CA ASN A 315 -17.17 -28.72 -6.38
C ASN A 315 -18.23 -29.38 -7.28
N GLU A 316 -19.18 -28.62 -7.81
CA GLU A 316 -20.22 -29.08 -8.73
C GLU A 316 -19.80 -28.99 -10.20
N ASN A 317 -18.70 -28.30 -10.50
CA ASN A 317 -18.26 -27.91 -11.85
C ASN A 317 -19.33 -27.12 -12.62
N GLU A 318 -20.04 -26.24 -11.92
CA GLU A 318 -21.11 -25.44 -12.51
C GLU A 318 -20.57 -24.60 -13.68
N HIS A 319 -21.28 -24.62 -14.80
CA HIS A 319 -20.87 -23.98 -16.06
C HIS A 319 -19.43 -24.30 -16.55
N GLY A 320 -18.81 -25.39 -16.08
CA GLY A 320 -17.43 -25.73 -16.42
C GLY A 320 -16.38 -24.84 -15.73
N MET A 321 -16.68 -24.32 -14.53
CA MET A 321 -15.80 -23.42 -13.76
C MET A 321 -14.35 -23.91 -13.66
N ARG A 322 -14.13 -25.22 -13.53
CA ARG A 322 -12.78 -25.82 -13.39
C ARG A 322 -11.88 -25.58 -14.61
N ASP A 323 -12.48 -25.45 -15.79
CA ASP A 323 -11.76 -25.27 -17.06
C ASP A 323 -11.77 -23.81 -17.54
N PHE A 324 -12.69 -22.98 -17.01
CA PHE A 324 -12.87 -21.61 -17.49
C PHE A 324 -11.81 -20.64 -16.97
N PHE A 325 -11.45 -20.73 -15.69
CA PHE A 325 -10.47 -19.84 -15.05
C PHE A 325 -9.15 -20.55 -14.77
N ASP A 326 -8.04 -19.86 -15.01
CA ASP A 326 -6.70 -20.37 -14.67
C ASP A 326 -6.18 -19.83 -13.33
N THR A 327 -6.72 -18.71 -12.86
CA THR A 327 -6.34 -18.09 -11.60
C THR A 327 -7.54 -17.52 -10.87
N TYR A 328 -7.62 -17.79 -9.58
CA TYR A 328 -8.61 -17.27 -8.63
C TYR A 328 -7.89 -16.27 -7.73
N LYS A 329 -8.37 -15.03 -7.68
CA LYS A 329 -7.72 -13.93 -6.95
C LYS A 329 -8.63 -13.40 -5.87
N LEU A 330 -8.10 -13.25 -4.67
CA LEU A 330 -8.74 -12.37 -3.68
C LEU A 330 -8.58 -10.92 -4.11
N VAL A 331 -9.65 -10.15 -3.95
CA VAL A 331 -9.66 -8.70 -4.18
C VAL A 331 -10.13 -7.91 -2.96
N ASP A 332 -10.49 -8.60 -1.87
CA ASP A 332 -10.79 -8.04 -0.55
C ASP A 332 -10.55 -9.09 0.55
N ASP A 333 -10.53 -8.64 1.81
CA ASP A 333 -10.54 -9.51 3.00
C ASP A 333 -11.91 -10.19 3.14
N ILE A 334 -11.94 -11.47 3.52
CA ILE A 334 -13.19 -12.26 3.62
C ILE A 334 -13.40 -12.74 5.06
N ASP A 335 -14.54 -12.37 5.65
CA ASP A 335 -14.99 -12.83 6.97
C ASP A 335 -16.00 -13.97 6.83
N PHE A 336 -15.70 -15.14 7.38
CA PHE A 336 -16.59 -16.31 7.33
C PHE A 336 -17.51 -16.45 8.56
N GLY A 337 -17.55 -15.48 9.48
CA GLY A 337 -18.57 -15.41 10.52
C GLY A 337 -18.56 -16.57 11.54
N ALA A 338 -17.43 -17.24 11.78
CA ALA A 338 -17.37 -18.32 12.77
C ALA A 338 -17.80 -17.88 14.19
N SER A 339 -17.43 -16.66 14.59
CA SER A 339 -17.90 -16.03 15.83
C SER A 339 -19.41 -15.83 15.89
N GLU A 340 -20.10 -15.85 14.75
CA GLU A 340 -21.56 -15.77 14.61
C GLU A 340 -22.22 -17.16 14.54
N GLY A 341 -21.44 -18.23 14.72
CA GLY A 341 -21.91 -19.61 14.69
C GLY A 341 -21.96 -20.24 13.29
N LYS A 342 -21.40 -19.57 12.26
CA LYS A 342 -21.31 -20.15 10.91
C LYS A 342 -20.26 -21.27 10.89
N ASN A 343 -20.57 -22.35 10.16
CA ASN A 343 -19.69 -23.49 9.98
C ASN A 343 -19.23 -23.55 8.53
N TYR A 344 -17.92 -23.48 8.29
CA TYR A 344 -17.32 -23.50 6.96
C TYR A 344 -17.62 -24.81 6.19
N ALA A 345 -17.79 -25.93 6.90
CA ALA A 345 -18.17 -27.22 6.29
C ALA A 345 -19.65 -27.30 5.89
N HIS A 346 -20.49 -26.38 6.38
CA HIS A 346 -21.91 -26.25 6.06
C HIS A 346 -22.33 -24.78 6.24
N TYR A 347 -22.00 -23.98 5.23
CA TYR A 347 -22.21 -22.53 5.24
C TYR A 347 -23.47 -22.20 4.47
N CYS A 348 -24.32 -21.33 5.01
CA CYS A 348 -25.58 -20.94 4.39
C CYS A 348 -25.61 -19.42 4.16
N ILE A 349 -25.98 -19.01 2.95
CA ILE A 349 -26.25 -17.60 2.61
C ILE A 349 -27.76 -17.28 2.71
N SER A 350 -28.61 -18.30 2.71
CA SER A 350 -30.04 -18.23 3.02
C SER A 350 -30.52 -19.57 3.62
N ASP A 351 -31.75 -19.62 4.16
CA ASP A 351 -32.29 -20.80 4.86
C ASP A 351 -32.23 -22.12 4.06
N ASN A 352 -32.29 -22.04 2.73
CA ASN A 352 -32.30 -23.21 1.84
C ASN A 352 -31.08 -23.27 0.91
N GLU A 353 -30.12 -22.38 1.06
CA GLU A 353 -28.94 -22.32 0.20
C GLU A 353 -27.68 -22.45 1.03
N CYS A 354 -27.24 -23.71 1.18
CA CYS A 354 -26.07 -24.09 1.95
C CYS A 354 -25.09 -24.91 1.10
N THR A 355 -23.80 -24.75 1.36
CA THR A 355 -22.73 -25.53 0.72
C THR A 355 -21.57 -25.74 1.69
N SER A 356 -20.65 -26.65 1.33
CA SER A 356 -19.34 -26.70 1.97
C SER A 356 -18.42 -25.68 1.32
N MET A 357 -17.84 -24.77 2.10
CA MET A 357 -16.85 -23.80 1.64
C MET A 357 -15.48 -24.43 1.37
N ILE A 358 -15.29 -25.70 1.74
CA ILE A 358 -14.07 -26.47 1.45
C ILE A 358 -13.97 -26.70 -0.06
N VAL A 359 -12.94 -26.14 -0.68
CA VAL A 359 -12.71 -26.24 -2.12
C VAL A 359 -11.92 -27.50 -2.45
N GLY A 360 -12.46 -28.32 -3.36
CA GLY A 360 -11.85 -29.56 -3.82
C GLY A 360 -11.87 -30.65 -2.76
N THR A 361 -12.99 -31.33 -2.60
CA THR A 361 -13.21 -32.29 -1.50
C THR A 361 -12.72 -33.72 -1.78
N GLY A 362 -12.12 -33.99 -2.94
CA GLY A 362 -11.60 -35.30 -3.32
C GLY A 362 -10.88 -35.34 -4.67
N TYR A 363 -10.48 -36.53 -5.11
CA TYR A 363 -9.67 -36.72 -6.32
C TYR A 363 -10.33 -36.19 -7.61
N ASN A 364 -11.64 -36.35 -7.77
CA ASN A 364 -12.37 -35.97 -8.98
C ASN A 364 -12.62 -34.45 -9.10
N ASN A 365 -12.45 -33.72 -8.00
CA ASN A 365 -12.62 -32.27 -7.92
C ASN A 365 -11.41 -31.59 -7.28
N ALA A 366 -10.23 -32.23 -7.35
CA ALA A 366 -8.98 -31.68 -6.86
C ALA A 366 -8.76 -30.26 -7.38
N PHE A 367 -8.43 -29.31 -6.50
CA PHE A 367 -8.05 -27.98 -6.95
C PHE A 367 -6.73 -28.06 -7.73
N ASN A 368 -6.70 -27.52 -8.95
CA ASN A 368 -5.58 -27.68 -9.88
C ASN A 368 -5.19 -26.38 -10.61
N LYS A 369 -5.58 -25.24 -10.05
CA LYS A 369 -5.35 -23.90 -10.61
C LYS A 369 -4.47 -23.06 -9.69
N THR A 370 -4.27 -21.79 -10.06
CA THR A 370 -3.61 -20.83 -9.17
C THR A 370 -4.66 -20.17 -8.27
N PHE A 371 -4.40 -20.14 -6.98
CA PHE A 371 -5.11 -19.30 -6.01
C PHE A 371 -4.12 -18.26 -5.47
N ASP A 372 -4.39 -16.98 -5.76
CA ASP A 372 -3.57 -15.83 -5.37
C ASP A 372 -4.33 -15.00 -4.35
N GLY A 373 -3.88 -15.02 -3.10
CA GLY A 373 -4.51 -14.24 -2.03
C GLY A 373 -4.23 -12.74 -2.15
N GLN A 374 -3.27 -12.32 -2.99
CA GLN A 374 -2.85 -10.93 -3.16
C GLN A 374 -2.66 -10.16 -1.83
N GLY A 375 -2.22 -10.84 -0.77
CA GLY A 375 -2.04 -10.26 0.56
C GLY A 375 -3.32 -10.01 1.36
N TYR A 376 -4.51 -10.29 0.82
CA TYR A 376 -5.77 -10.26 1.57
C TYR A 376 -5.89 -11.43 2.55
N THR A 377 -6.77 -11.27 3.53
CA THR A 377 -6.94 -12.17 4.67
C THR A 377 -8.27 -12.92 4.60
N LEU A 378 -8.19 -14.25 4.72
CA LEU A 378 -9.32 -15.12 5.04
C LEU A 378 -9.46 -15.21 6.56
N LYS A 379 -10.56 -14.71 7.14
CA LYS A 379 -10.70 -14.59 8.60
C LYS A 379 -11.97 -15.23 9.18
N ASN A 380 -11.94 -15.49 10.48
CA ASN A 380 -13.08 -15.94 11.28
C ASN A 380 -13.65 -17.29 10.79
N ILE A 381 -12.81 -18.32 10.80
CA ILE A 381 -13.07 -19.63 10.19
C ILE A 381 -13.27 -20.70 11.27
N ASN A 382 -14.32 -21.50 11.15
CA ASN A 382 -14.50 -22.72 11.95
C ASN A 382 -15.03 -23.85 11.06
N ILE A 383 -14.34 -25.00 11.07
CA ILE A 383 -14.64 -26.15 10.22
C ILE A 383 -15.03 -27.34 11.11
N ASP A 384 -16.32 -27.65 11.22
CA ASP A 384 -16.79 -28.85 11.94
C ASP A 384 -17.51 -29.80 10.97
N THR A 385 -16.81 -30.83 10.50
CA THR A 385 -17.40 -31.89 9.63
C THR A 385 -18.15 -32.96 10.42
N THR A 386 -18.17 -32.84 11.75
CA THR A 386 -18.89 -33.74 12.66
C THR A 386 -20.31 -33.27 12.96
N ASP A 387 -20.62 -32.01 12.61
CA ASP A 387 -21.97 -31.46 12.67
C ASP A 387 -22.96 -32.34 11.91
N THR A 388 -24.12 -32.59 12.52
CA THR A 388 -25.22 -33.36 11.93
C THR A 388 -25.77 -32.78 10.63
N LYS A 389 -25.59 -31.47 10.39
CA LYS A 389 -25.99 -30.80 9.14
C LYS A 389 -25.04 -31.09 7.98
N VAL A 390 -23.81 -31.54 8.25
CA VAL A 390 -22.84 -31.96 7.23
C VAL A 390 -23.18 -33.39 6.80
N THR A 391 -23.89 -33.51 5.67
CA THR A 391 -24.37 -34.79 5.14
C THR A 391 -23.27 -35.59 4.44
N THR A 392 -22.35 -34.90 3.76
CA THR A 392 -21.20 -35.52 3.08
C THR A 392 -19.93 -35.16 3.83
N LYS A 393 -19.34 -36.15 4.52
CA LYS A 393 -18.12 -35.95 5.33
C LYS A 393 -16.88 -36.11 4.45
N PRO A 394 -16.15 -35.03 4.14
CA PRO A 394 -14.97 -35.14 3.28
C PRO A 394 -13.83 -35.87 3.98
N GLN A 395 -13.05 -36.62 3.19
CA GLN A 395 -11.84 -37.28 3.66
C GLN A 395 -10.68 -36.28 3.89
N TYR A 396 -10.70 -35.17 3.15
CA TYR A 396 -9.65 -34.14 3.16
C TYR A 396 -10.25 -32.84 3.66
N VAL A 397 -9.68 -32.29 4.73
CA VAL A 397 -10.27 -31.15 5.45
C VAL A 397 -9.24 -30.05 5.67
N GLY A 398 -9.63 -28.84 5.30
CA GLY A 398 -8.91 -27.58 5.43
C GLY A 398 -9.73 -26.47 4.75
N ILE A 399 -9.14 -25.29 4.55
CA ILE A 399 -9.72 -24.27 3.67
C ILE A 399 -9.90 -24.86 2.25
N PHE A 400 -8.87 -25.60 1.82
CA PHE A 400 -8.90 -26.51 0.67
C PHE A 400 -8.92 -27.96 1.16
N GLY A 401 -9.65 -28.83 0.47
CA GLY A 401 -9.64 -30.26 0.78
C GLY A 401 -8.41 -30.93 0.17
N TYR A 402 -8.39 -31.00 -1.14
CA TYR A 402 -7.47 -31.78 -1.95
C TYR A 402 -6.97 -30.95 -3.13
N ALA A 403 -5.65 -30.88 -3.31
CA ALA A 403 -5.01 -30.20 -4.44
C ALA A 403 -4.13 -31.11 -5.28
N ASN A 404 -4.05 -30.83 -6.58
CA ASN A 404 -3.18 -31.53 -7.52
C ASN A 404 -2.70 -30.55 -8.61
N LYS A 405 -1.39 -30.30 -8.70
CA LYS A 405 -0.78 -29.27 -9.58
C LYS A 405 -1.29 -27.86 -9.32
N ALA A 406 -1.65 -27.57 -8.07
CA ALA A 406 -2.14 -26.25 -7.68
C ALA A 406 -0.99 -25.31 -7.34
N THR A 407 -1.23 -24.01 -7.49
CA THR A 407 -0.32 -22.97 -6.98
C THR A 407 -1.07 -22.11 -5.99
N PHE A 408 -0.58 -22.03 -4.75
CA PHE A 408 -1.12 -21.16 -3.71
C PHE A 408 -0.07 -20.11 -3.36
N LYS A 409 -0.46 -18.82 -3.42
CA LYS A 409 0.47 -17.74 -3.11
C LYS A 409 -0.15 -16.50 -2.51
N ASN A 410 0.63 -15.79 -1.69
CA ASN A 410 0.30 -14.49 -1.11
C ASN A 410 -0.96 -14.49 -0.24
N ILE A 411 -1.09 -15.44 0.69
CA ILE A 411 -2.35 -15.69 1.42
C ILE A 411 -2.17 -15.43 2.92
N ASN A 412 -3.04 -14.60 3.49
CA ASN A 412 -3.16 -14.46 4.93
C ASN A 412 -4.38 -15.22 5.44
N VAL A 413 -4.25 -15.94 6.55
CA VAL A 413 -5.34 -16.68 7.20
C VAL A 413 -5.34 -16.42 8.71
N ASP A 414 -6.48 -16.00 9.24
CA ASP A 414 -6.71 -15.79 10.67
C ASP A 414 -7.98 -16.50 11.13
N TYR A 415 -7.85 -17.60 11.85
CA TYR A 415 -9.01 -18.35 12.35
C TYR A 415 -9.81 -17.58 13.42
N MET A 416 -9.25 -16.52 14.01
CA MET A 416 -9.85 -15.72 15.08
C MET A 416 -10.36 -16.56 16.26
N GLY A 417 -9.68 -17.66 16.57
CA GLY A 417 -10.03 -18.61 17.63
C GLY A 417 -10.97 -19.74 17.21
N GLY A 418 -11.37 -19.83 15.94
CA GLY A 418 -12.06 -21.00 15.41
C GLY A 418 -11.14 -22.21 15.26
N GLY A 419 -11.73 -23.39 15.03
CA GLY A 419 -11.01 -24.66 14.95
C GLY A 419 -11.42 -25.53 13.77
N ILE A 420 -10.74 -26.67 13.65
CA ILE A 420 -11.04 -27.72 12.69
C ILE A 420 -11.28 -29.03 13.42
N LYS A 421 -12.45 -29.61 13.19
CA LYS A 421 -12.87 -30.87 13.78
C LYS A 421 -13.38 -31.80 12.70
N ALA A 422 -12.65 -32.89 12.48
CA ALA A 422 -13.05 -33.94 11.58
C ALA A 422 -12.87 -35.31 12.22
N ASN A 423 -13.86 -36.19 12.05
CA ASN A 423 -13.85 -37.54 12.58
C ASN A 423 -14.01 -38.56 11.46
N GLY A 424 -13.20 -39.63 11.50
CA GLY A 424 -13.28 -40.73 10.57
C GLY A 424 -11.97 -41.51 10.51
N ASN A 425 -12.02 -42.70 9.92
CA ASN A 425 -10.81 -43.48 9.65
C ASN A 425 -10.14 -42.91 8.38
N ARG A 426 -8.84 -42.57 8.44
CA ARG A 426 -8.06 -41.99 7.32
C ARG A 426 -8.56 -40.63 6.82
N VAL A 427 -8.95 -39.76 7.75
CA VAL A 427 -9.26 -38.34 7.47
C VAL A 427 -8.01 -37.50 7.65
N TYR A 428 -7.63 -36.77 6.60
CA TYR A 428 -6.46 -35.91 6.54
C TYR A 428 -6.87 -34.46 6.78
N VAL A 429 -6.24 -33.81 7.75
CA VAL A 429 -6.67 -32.50 8.24
C VAL A 429 -5.47 -31.55 8.31
N GLY A 430 -5.61 -30.40 7.68
CA GLY A 430 -4.65 -29.31 7.79
C GLY A 430 -5.33 -27.97 8.03
N GLY A 431 -4.64 -27.04 8.70
CA GLY A 431 -5.11 -25.66 8.87
C GLY A 431 -5.39 -24.95 7.54
N PHE A 432 -4.62 -25.28 6.50
CA PHE A 432 -4.79 -24.73 5.17
C PHE A 432 -5.39 -25.76 4.21
N ILE A 433 -4.82 -26.96 4.16
CA ILE A 433 -5.22 -27.98 3.18
C ILE A 433 -5.22 -29.41 3.75
N GLY A 434 -6.18 -30.24 3.35
CA GLY A 434 -6.26 -31.65 3.75
C GLY A 434 -5.14 -32.52 3.15
N GLU A 435 -5.09 -32.62 1.82
CA GLU A 435 -4.04 -33.35 1.08
C GLU A 435 -3.56 -32.57 -0.15
N SER A 436 -2.28 -32.69 -0.46
CA SER A 436 -1.71 -32.27 -1.75
C SER A 436 -1.01 -33.43 -2.44
N ASN A 437 -1.32 -33.68 -3.71
CA ASN A 437 -0.73 -34.77 -4.48
C ASN A 437 -0.15 -34.27 -5.81
N GLY A 438 1.11 -34.58 -6.08
CA GLY A 438 1.83 -34.15 -7.30
C GLY A 438 1.78 -35.09 -8.51
N TYR A 439 0.79 -35.98 -8.64
CA TYR A 439 0.72 -36.89 -9.81
C TYR A 439 0.69 -36.14 -11.15
N GLY A 440 1.82 -36.18 -11.87
CA GLY A 440 2.02 -35.54 -13.18
C GLY A 440 2.38 -34.04 -13.11
N GLY A 441 2.80 -33.54 -11.95
CA GLY A 441 3.26 -32.17 -11.71
C GLY A 441 3.02 -31.75 -10.25
N ASP A 442 3.95 -30.99 -9.68
CA ASP A 442 3.96 -30.71 -8.23
C ASP A 442 3.13 -29.47 -7.88
N SER A 443 2.42 -29.51 -6.74
CA SER A 443 1.77 -28.34 -6.16
C SER A 443 2.79 -27.41 -5.49
N THR A 444 2.53 -26.11 -5.47
CA THR A 444 3.38 -25.09 -4.83
C THR A 444 2.61 -24.24 -3.83
N PHE A 445 3.24 -23.96 -2.70
CA PHE A 445 2.69 -23.16 -1.60
C PHE A 445 3.74 -22.13 -1.18
N THR A 446 3.48 -20.85 -1.46
CA THR A 446 4.50 -19.80 -1.33
C THR A 446 3.94 -18.55 -0.66
N ASN A 447 4.64 -17.96 0.30
CA ASN A 447 4.21 -16.73 0.96
C ASN A 447 2.80 -16.87 1.59
N ILE A 448 2.70 -17.66 2.66
CA ILE A 448 1.42 -17.94 3.34
C ILE A 448 1.58 -17.74 4.86
N SER A 449 0.61 -17.10 5.50
CA SER A 449 0.54 -17.00 6.96
C SER A 449 -0.76 -17.58 7.52
N LEU A 450 -0.67 -18.38 8.58
CA LEU A 450 -1.79 -18.99 9.30
C LEU A 450 -1.72 -18.64 10.79
N SER A 451 -2.83 -18.19 11.36
CA SER A 451 -2.85 -17.75 12.77
C SER A 451 -4.14 -18.01 13.54
N ASN A 452 -4.00 -17.98 14.87
CA ASN A 452 -5.08 -17.97 15.87
C ASN A 452 -6.06 -19.14 15.74
N ILE A 453 -5.53 -20.36 15.63
CA ILE A 453 -6.33 -21.59 15.55
C ILE A 453 -6.51 -22.16 16.95
N ASP A 454 -7.75 -22.48 17.35
CA ASP A 454 -7.98 -23.16 18.63
C ASP A 454 -7.57 -24.64 18.52
N ASN A 455 -8.43 -25.52 17.99
CA ASN A 455 -8.10 -26.95 17.89
C ASN A 455 -8.10 -27.42 16.44
N ILE A 456 -7.13 -28.24 16.05
CA ILE A 456 -7.15 -29.04 14.81
C ILE A 456 -7.20 -30.51 15.21
N SER A 457 -8.23 -31.23 14.77
CA SER A 457 -8.43 -32.64 15.14
C SER A 457 -8.90 -33.51 13.99
N GLY A 458 -8.32 -34.71 13.90
CA GLY A 458 -8.49 -35.64 12.78
C GLY A 458 -7.74 -36.96 12.97
N SER A 459 -7.55 -37.72 11.88
CA SER A 459 -6.78 -38.96 11.92
C SER A 459 -5.29 -38.70 11.65
N GLN A 460 -4.98 -38.05 10.54
CA GLN A 460 -3.67 -37.55 10.15
C GLN A 460 -3.74 -36.02 10.12
N VAL A 461 -3.00 -35.36 11.01
CA VAL A 461 -3.20 -33.93 11.26
C VAL A 461 -1.89 -33.18 11.15
N GLY A 462 -1.88 -32.13 10.35
CA GLY A 462 -0.84 -31.10 10.36
C GLY A 462 -1.41 -29.73 10.74
N GLY A 463 -0.58 -28.85 11.31
CA GLY A 463 -0.99 -27.46 11.50
C GLY A 463 -1.26 -26.73 10.19
N PHE A 464 -0.56 -27.10 9.11
CA PHE A 464 -0.76 -26.55 7.77
C PHE A 464 -1.45 -27.55 6.84
N ILE A 465 -0.90 -28.78 6.76
CA ILE A 465 -1.32 -29.81 5.80
C ILE A 465 -1.45 -31.19 6.44
N GLY A 466 -2.54 -31.91 6.13
CA GLY A 466 -2.75 -33.27 6.63
C GLY A 466 -1.82 -34.30 6.01
N ASP A 467 -1.76 -34.35 4.68
CA ASP A 467 -0.90 -35.26 3.90
C ASP A 467 -0.31 -34.58 2.66
N THR A 468 0.90 -34.96 2.29
CA THR A 468 1.50 -34.60 0.99
C THR A 468 2.14 -35.79 0.32
N SER A 469 1.91 -35.94 -0.98
CA SER A 469 2.49 -36.99 -1.80
C SER A 469 3.04 -36.47 -3.13
N ASN A 470 4.11 -37.10 -3.62
CA ASN A 470 4.71 -36.82 -4.94
C ASN A 470 5.23 -35.38 -5.12
N GLY A 471 6.02 -34.82 -4.20
CA GLY A 471 6.98 -33.75 -4.55
C GLY A 471 6.56 -32.27 -4.39
N ALA A 472 5.53 -31.95 -3.61
CA ALA A 472 5.10 -30.56 -3.41
C ALA A 472 6.18 -29.64 -2.80
N THR A 473 6.13 -28.35 -3.14
CA THR A 473 7.07 -27.32 -2.64
C THR A 473 6.37 -26.33 -1.73
N PHE A 474 6.99 -26.08 -0.57
CA PHE A 474 6.50 -25.17 0.46
C PHE A 474 7.60 -24.16 0.78
N SER A 475 7.33 -22.87 0.59
CA SER A 475 8.30 -21.82 0.88
C SER A 475 7.69 -20.55 1.49
N ASN A 476 8.43 -19.94 2.43
CA ASN A 476 8.01 -18.70 3.10
C ASN A 476 6.65 -18.84 3.77
N ILE A 477 6.54 -19.75 4.75
CA ILE A 477 5.29 -20.05 5.44
C ILE A 477 5.42 -19.82 6.94
N SER A 478 4.44 -19.16 7.55
CA SER A 478 4.40 -18.92 9.00
C SER A 478 3.11 -19.44 9.64
N LEU A 479 3.25 -20.17 10.75
CA LEU A 479 2.15 -20.60 11.61
C LEU A 479 2.36 -20.01 13.01
N ASN A 480 1.35 -19.32 13.54
CA ASN A 480 1.45 -18.68 14.84
C ASN A 480 0.16 -18.79 15.66
N GLY A 481 0.25 -19.28 16.89
CA GLY A 481 -0.90 -19.32 17.80
C GLY A 481 -1.87 -20.44 17.44
N ILE A 482 -1.42 -21.69 17.57
CA ILE A 482 -2.27 -22.89 17.44
C ILE A 482 -2.37 -23.54 18.82
N LYS A 483 -3.56 -23.62 19.41
CA LYS A 483 -3.65 -24.21 20.75
C LYS A 483 -3.39 -25.72 20.70
N ASN A 484 -4.18 -26.51 19.98
CA ASN A 484 -3.92 -27.95 19.93
C ASN A 484 -4.00 -28.58 18.54
N ILE A 485 -3.04 -29.44 18.24
CA ILE A 485 -3.03 -30.32 17.06
C ILE A 485 -3.17 -31.76 17.54
N LYS A 486 -4.28 -32.43 17.19
CA LYS A 486 -4.70 -33.71 17.77
C LYS A 486 -5.01 -34.76 16.70
N GLY A 487 -4.07 -35.68 16.50
CA GLY A 487 -4.23 -36.84 15.62
C GLY A 487 -4.76 -38.09 16.34
N SER A 488 -5.48 -38.94 15.61
CA SER A 488 -5.74 -40.31 16.07
C SER A 488 -4.59 -41.26 15.72
N TYR A 489 -3.80 -40.94 14.69
CA TYR A 489 -2.68 -41.74 14.22
C TYR A 489 -1.40 -40.91 13.98
N TYR A 490 -1.51 -39.75 13.35
CA TYR A 490 -0.37 -38.88 13.07
C TYR A 490 -0.70 -37.44 13.45
N ALA A 491 0.27 -36.75 14.07
CA ALA A 491 0.18 -35.33 14.36
C ALA A 491 1.54 -34.65 14.14
N GLY A 492 1.57 -33.61 13.31
CA GLY A 492 2.74 -32.74 13.16
C GLY A 492 2.37 -31.27 13.26
N GLY A 493 3.27 -30.44 13.77
CA GLY A 493 3.01 -29.00 13.88
C GLY A 493 2.78 -28.32 12.53
N PHE A 494 3.37 -28.85 11.45
CA PHE A 494 3.19 -28.39 10.08
C PHE A 494 2.49 -29.45 9.23
N ILE A 495 3.02 -30.69 9.20
CA ILE A 495 2.56 -31.79 8.33
C ILE A 495 2.17 -33.03 9.15
N GLY A 496 1.03 -33.64 8.84
CA GLY A 496 0.71 -34.98 9.35
C GLY A 496 1.62 -36.05 8.76
N ASP A 497 1.47 -36.33 7.47
CA ASP A 497 2.19 -37.38 6.74
C ASP A 497 2.78 -36.85 5.41
N SER A 498 3.96 -37.32 5.00
CA SER A 498 4.67 -36.81 3.82
C SER A 498 5.42 -37.90 3.06
N TYR A 499 5.00 -38.17 1.83
CA TYR A 499 5.67 -39.01 0.84
C TYR A 499 6.41 -38.17 -0.21
N GLY A 500 7.31 -37.30 0.26
CA GLY A 500 8.14 -36.43 -0.57
C GLY A 500 7.70 -34.96 -0.58
N GLY A 501 8.68 -34.05 -0.70
CA GLY A 501 8.45 -32.60 -0.79
C GLY A 501 9.70 -31.79 -0.47
N THR A 502 9.66 -30.49 -0.75
CA THR A 502 10.69 -29.52 -0.37
C THR A 502 10.08 -28.43 0.51
N PHE A 503 10.69 -28.22 1.68
CA PHE A 503 10.20 -27.31 2.71
C PHE A 503 11.30 -26.31 3.05
N SER A 504 11.06 -25.02 2.82
CA SER A 504 12.06 -23.97 2.96
C SER A 504 11.51 -22.71 3.61
N ASN A 505 12.26 -22.09 4.51
CA ASN A 505 11.89 -20.81 5.13
C ASN A 505 10.54 -20.88 5.86
N ILE A 506 10.43 -21.79 6.84
CA ILE A 506 9.17 -22.04 7.56
C ILE A 506 9.34 -21.76 9.05
N SER A 507 8.36 -21.08 9.65
CA SER A 507 8.36 -20.80 11.10
C SER A 507 7.05 -21.25 11.75
N LEU A 508 7.16 -21.98 12.85
CA LEU A 508 6.06 -22.39 13.73
C LEU A 508 6.29 -21.77 15.11
N LYS A 509 5.31 -21.03 15.62
CA LYS A 509 5.38 -20.35 16.93
C LYS A 509 4.10 -20.50 17.75
N ASN A 510 4.25 -20.49 19.06
CA ASN A 510 3.14 -20.45 20.03
C ASN A 510 2.15 -21.60 19.82
N ILE A 511 2.60 -22.83 20.02
CA ILE A 511 1.76 -24.03 19.93
C ILE A 511 1.61 -24.68 21.30
N THR A 512 0.39 -24.75 21.85
CA THR A 512 0.22 -25.33 23.21
C THR A 512 0.43 -26.85 23.22
N SER A 513 -0.14 -27.60 22.28
CA SER A 513 0.15 -29.04 22.21
C SER A 513 0.06 -29.65 20.82
N ILE A 514 0.96 -30.60 20.56
CA ILE A 514 0.92 -31.50 19.42
C ILE A 514 0.84 -32.90 19.97
N SER A 515 -0.25 -33.60 19.67
CA SER A 515 -0.48 -34.92 20.25
C SER A 515 -1.18 -35.88 19.32
N SER A 516 -0.86 -37.16 19.48
CA SER A 516 -1.59 -38.25 18.82
C SER A 516 -2.01 -39.33 19.79
N SER A 517 -3.08 -40.05 19.47
CA SER A 517 -3.49 -41.22 20.24
C SER A 517 -2.47 -42.37 20.14
N LYS A 518 -1.94 -42.65 18.94
CA LYS A 518 -0.93 -43.69 18.66
C LYS A 518 -0.09 -43.27 17.45
N GLY A 519 0.77 -44.15 16.94
CA GLY A 519 1.52 -43.89 15.70
C GLY A 519 2.70 -42.94 15.90
N SER A 520 2.68 -41.78 15.25
CA SER A 520 3.83 -40.86 15.18
C SER A 520 3.45 -39.43 15.52
N VAL A 521 4.35 -38.70 16.18
CA VAL A 521 4.18 -37.27 16.50
C VAL A 521 5.50 -36.53 16.28
N GLY A 522 5.46 -35.37 15.63
CA GLY A 522 6.61 -34.49 15.49
C GLY A 522 6.24 -33.03 15.71
N GLY A 523 7.16 -32.22 16.24
CA GLY A 523 6.92 -30.78 16.36
C GLY A 523 6.72 -30.09 15.01
N PHE A 524 7.30 -30.63 13.93
CA PHE A 524 7.08 -30.19 12.56
C PHE A 524 6.29 -31.23 11.75
N ILE A 525 6.73 -32.48 11.76
CA ILE A 525 6.20 -33.54 10.89
C ILE A 525 6.06 -34.88 11.62
N ALA A 526 4.94 -35.58 11.47
CA ALA A 526 4.79 -36.89 12.11
C ALA A 526 5.59 -37.97 11.38
N TYR A 527 5.44 -38.10 10.06
CA TYR A 527 6.10 -39.12 9.24
C TYR A 527 6.67 -38.51 7.96
N ALA A 528 7.97 -38.69 7.72
CA ALA A 528 8.68 -38.16 6.55
C ALA A 528 9.30 -39.28 5.70
N ASP A 529 8.97 -39.33 4.42
CA ASP A 529 9.42 -40.36 3.48
C ASP A 529 9.95 -39.77 2.16
N VAL A 530 10.42 -40.63 1.26
CA VAL A 530 10.78 -40.38 -0.15
C VAL A 530 11.72 -39.19 -0.34
N SER A 531 12.89 -39.20 0.32
CA SER A 531 13.96 -38.20 0.17
C SER A 531 13.50 -36.73 0.30
N SER A 532 12.50 -36.48 1.17
CA SER A 532 12.04 -35.13 1.53
C SER A 532 13.21 -34.22 1.96
N LYS A 533 13.10 -32.92 1.70
CA LYS A 533 14.13 -31.91 2.03
C LYS A 533 13.58 -30.80 2.90
N PHE A 534 14.23 -30.56 4.03
CA PHE A 534 13.91 -29.51 4.99
C PHE A 534 15.10 -28.55 5.11
N ASP A 535 14.86 -27.26 4.87
CA ASP A 535 15.88 -26.21 4.96
C ASP A 535 15.33 -24.94 5.59
N ASN A 536 16.12 -24.26 6.42
CA ASN A 536 15.76 -22.98 7.05
C ASN A 536 14.40 -23.05 7.79
N ILE A 537 14.33 -23.82 8.88
CA ILE A 537 13.09 -24.03 9.64
C ILE A 537 13.26 -23.66 11.12
N ILE A 538 12.28 -22.93 11.68
CA ILE A 538 12.23 -22.53 13.10
C ILE A 538 10.99 -23.10 13.76
N LEU A 539 11.19 -23.78 14.89
CA LEU A 539 10.14 -24.10 15.85
C LEU A 539 10.46 -23.36 17.15
N ASP A 540 9.48 -22.64 17.68
CA ASP A 540 9.64 -21.78 18.86
C ASP A 540 8.37 -21.85 19.71
N ASP A 541 8.50 -21.89 21.03
CA ASP A 541 7.39 -21.89 21.99
C ASP A 541 6.32 -22.95 21.70
N ILE A 542 6.70 -24.24 21.86
CA ILE A 542 5.76 -25.37 21.78
C ILE A 542 5.69 -26.07 23.15
N ASP A 543 4.58 -25.94 23.89
CA ASP A 543 4.55 -26.37 25.30
C ASP A 543 4.63 -27.89 25.47
N LYS A 544 4.10 -28.68 24.51
CA LYS A 544 4.05 -30.14 24.64
C LYS A 544 3.98 -30.90 23.32
N ILE A 545 4.74 -31.99 23.22
CA ILE A 545 4.71 -32.94 22.09
C ILE A 545 4.56 -34.37 22.66
N GLU A 546 3.44 -35.05 22.41
CA GLU A 546 3.22 -36.35 23.06
C GLU A 546 2.33 -37.37 22.32
N ILE A 547 2.51 -38.64 22.68
CA ILE A 547 1.52 -39.69 22.38
C ILE A 547 0.69 -40.01 23.63
N ILE A 548 -0.64 -39.95 23.52
CA ILE A 548 -1.57 -40.01 24.65
C ILE A 548 -1.82 -41.45 25.13
N TYR A 549 -1.97 -42.45 24.24
CA TYR A 549 -2.28 -43.82 24.68
C TYR A 549 -1.04 -44.66 24.98
N LYS A 550 -1.22 -45.54 25.97
CA LYS A 550 -0.15 -46.35 26.55
C LYS A 550 0.18 -47.62 25.77
N ASN A 551 -0.44 -48.01 24.64
CA ASN A 551 -0.30 -49.39 24.11
C ASN A 551 0.53 -49.61 22.83
N SER A 552 1.12 -48.57 22.22
CA SER A 552 1.60 -48.66 20.83
C SER A 552 3.11 -48.46 20.65
N THR A 553 3.70 -49.22 19.71
CA THR A 553 4.93 -48.84 19.00
C THR A 553 4.75 -47.43 18.46
N SER A 554 5.51 -46.50 19.00
CA SER A 554 5.28 -45.06 18.81
C SER A 554 6.59 -44.34 18.56
N TYR A 555 6.51 -43.29 17.75
CA TYR A 555 7.65 -42.46 17.35
C TYR A 555 7.35 -41.01 17.70
N VAL A 556 8.21 -40.37 18.48
CA VAL A 556 8.03 -38.98 18.92
C VAL A 556 9.33 -38.21 18.76
N GLY A 557 9.28 -37.06 18.09
CA GLY A 557 10.43 -36.16 17.96
C GLY A 557 10.05 -34.69 18.13
N GLY A 558 10.97 -33.86 18.63
CA GLY A 558 10.75 -32.42 18.68
C GLY A 558 10.63 -31.77 17.30
N PHE A 559 11.19 -32.38 16.25
CA PHE A 559 10.97 -32.01 14.86
C PHE A 559 10.18 -33.08 14.10
N ALA A 560 10.70 -34.31 14.02
CA ALA A 560 10.10 -35.40 13.24
C ALA A 560 9.81 -36.63 14.11
N GLY A 561 8.63 -37.22 13.99
CA GLY A 561 8.36 -38.50 14.66
C GLY A 561 9.17 -39.65 14.03
N TYR A 562 9.01 -39.83 12.72
CA TYR A 562 9.66 -40.89 11.95
C TYR A 562 10.22 -40.36 10.62
N SER A 563 11.35 -40.93 10.17
CA SER A 563 11.87 -40.71 8.81
C SER A 563 12.43 -41.97 8.16
N ASP A 564 12.34 -42.04 6.83
CA ASP A 564 12.94 -43.11 5.99
C ASP A 564 13.36 -42.60 4.60
N ASN A 565 14.11 -43.41 3.85
CA ASN A 565 14.44 -43.18 2.44
C ASN A 565 15.24 -41.90 2.15
N GLY A 566 16.27 -41.59 2.96
CA GLY A 566 17.29 -40.58 2.61
C GLY A 566 16.87 -39.12 2.84
N VAL A 567 16.01 -38.86 3.83
CA VAL A 567 15.54 -37.50 4.17
C VAL A 567 16.71 -36.58 4.54
N LYS A 568 16.63 -35.31 4.10
CA LYS A 568 17.64 -34.28 4.39
C LYS A 568 17.08 -33.18 5.29
N PHE A 569 17.77 -32.92 6.38
CA PHE A 569 17.46 -31.90 7.38
C PHE A 569 18.62 -30.91 7.46
N THR A 570 18.39 -29.64 7.09
CA THR A 570 19.43 -28.61 7.01
C THR A 570 18.95 -27.31 7.65
N ASN A 571 19.81 -26.61 8.39
CA ASN A 571 19.53 -25.27 8.95
C ASN A 571 18.22 -25.21 9.76
N ILE A 572 18.12 -26.05 10.81
CA ILE A 572 16.92 -26.14 11.65
C ILE A 572 17.20 -25.68 13.06
N SER A 573 16.31 -24.87 13.62
CA SER A 573 16.38 -24.39 15.00
C SER A 573 15.11 -24.77 15.76
N LEU A 574 15.27 -25.50 16.86
CA LEU A 574 14.22 -25.80 17.83
C LEU A 574 14.50 -25.02 19.11
N ASN A 575 13.59 -24.15 19.52
CA ASN A 575 13.73 -23.32 20.71
C ASN A 575 12.49 -23.46 21.59
N ASN A 576 12.69 -23.48 22.91
CA ASN A 576 11.61 -23.42 23.91
C ASN A 576 10.52 -24.47 23.65
N LEU A 577 10.94 -25.72 23.46
CA LEU A 577 10.02 -26.85 23.40
C LEU A 577 9.84 -27.39 24.82
N GLY A 578 8.61 -27.58 25.27
CA GLY A 578 8.34 -28.24 26.54
C GLY A 578 8.53 -29.75 26.46
N ASN A 579 7.65 -30.50 27.13
CA ASN A 579 7.87 -31.94 27.32
C ASN A 579 7.61 -32.74 26.03
N ILE A 580 8.55 -33.62 25.68
CA ILE A 580 8.49 -34.55 24.55
C ILE A 580 8.36 -35.96 25.11
N SER A 581 7.22 -36.62 24.89
CA SER A 581 6.99 -37.95 25.48
C SER A 581 6.30 -38.96 24.58
N GLY A 582 6.79 -40.20 24.59
CA GLY A 582 6.30 -41.29 23.73
C GLY A 582 6.55 -42.68 24.30
N GLY A 583 6.16 -43.72 23.57
CA GLY A 583 6.35 -45.11 24.01
C GLY A 583 7.71 -45.69 23.64
N ARG A 584 7.96 -45.95 22.34
CA ARG A 584 9.11 -46.75 21.89
C ARG A 584 10.32 -45.92 21.45
N TYR A 585 10.14 -44.91 20.62
CA TYR A 585 11.24 -44.11 20.09
C TYR A 585 10.98 -42.64 20.38
N VAL A 586 11.84 -42.01 21.18
CA VAL A 586 11.66 -40.62 21.61
C VAL A 586 12.95 -39.84 21.43
N GLY A 587 12.93 -38.75 20.66
CA GLY A 587 14.07 -37.89 20.42
C GLY A 587 13.76 -36.41 20.62
N GLY A 588 14.72 -35.61 21.06
CA GLY A 588 14.53 -34.15 21.08
C GLY A 588 14.42 -33.54 19.68
N PHE A 589 14.99 -34.18 18.66
CA PHE A 589 14.83 -33.82 17.24
C PHE A 589 13.99 -34.87 16.50
N ILE A 590 14.42 -36.14 16.51
CA ILE A 590 13.76 -37.21 15.75
C ILE A 590 13.51 -38.48 16.55
N GLY A 591 12.31 -39.05 16.46
CA GLY A 591 12.01 -40.32 17.12
C GLY A 591 12.83 -41.47 16.51
N HIS A 592 12.63 -41.74 15.22
CA HIS A 592 13.25 -42.87 14.53
C HIS A 592 13.65 -42.52 13.08
N ASN A 593 14.88 -42.85 12.68
CA ASN A 593 15.34 -42.85 11.29
C ASN A 593 15.70 -44.28 10.85
N ASN A 594 15.13 -44.72 9.73
CA ASN A 594 15.21 -46.11 9.26
C ASN A 594 16.31 -46.35 8.19
N GLN A 595 16.47 -47.62 7.82
CA GLN A 595 17.60 -48.27 7.13
C GLN A 595 18.23 -47.58 5.90
N LYS A 596 17.56 -46.69 5.17
CA LYS A 596 18.20 -46.00 4.02
C LYS A 596 18.92 -44.71 4.38
N GLY A 597 19.02 -44.40 5.68
CA GLY A 597 19.78 -43.26 6.17
C GLY A 597 19.06 -41.93 6.07
N GLY A 598 19.65 -40.91 6.69
CA GLY A 598 19.27 -39.51 6.57
C GLY A 598 20.49 -38.60 6.73
N THR A 599 20.38 -37.37 6.25
CA THR A 599 21.41 -36.33 6.45
C THR A 599 20.88 -35.27 7.39
N PHE A 600 21.63 -34.98 8.45
CA PHE A 600 21.30 -33.99 9.48
C PHE A 600 22.44 -32.99 9.56
N THR A 601 22.22 -31.72 9.19
CA THR A 601 23.28 -30.71 9.06
C THR A 601 22.84 -29.36 9.62
N ASN A 602 23.69 -28.73 10.43
CA ASN A 602 23.44 -27.40 11.01
C ASN A 602 22.11 -27.37 11.78
N ILE A 603 22.02 -28.10 12.88
CA ILE A 603 20.79 -28.18 13.69
C ILE A 603 21.08 -27.75 15.13
N SER A 604 20.23 -26.88 15.66
CA SER A 604 20.31 -26.42 17.07
C SER A 604 19.05 -26.76 17.85
N LEU A 605 19.20 -27.33 19.03
CA LEU A 605 18.13 -27.55 20.00
C LEU A 605 18.44 -26.75 21.26
N ASN A 606 17.58 -25.81 21.61
CA ASN A 606 17.75 -24.94 22.77
C ASN A 606 16.53 -24.97 23.67
N ASN A 607 16.75 -25.11 24.98
CA ASN A 607 15.71 -25.06 26.02
C ASN A 607 14.57 -26.05 25.75
N ILE A 608 14.89 -27.35 25.85
CA ILE A 608 13.93 -28.44 25.74
C ILE A 608 13.54 -28.92 27.15
N GLY A 609 12.26 -29.21 27.35
CA GLY A 609 11.74 -29.81 28.59
C GLY A 609 12.20 -31.26 28.78
N ASP A 610 11.36 -32.06 29.43
CA ASP A 610 11.65 -33.48 29.64
C ASP A 610 11.46 -34.29 28.35
N ILE A 611 12.44 -35.14 28.03
CA ILE A 611 12.39 -36.09 26.92
C ILE A 611 12.25 -37.49 27.52
N GLY A 612 11.04 -38.05 27.43
CA GLY A 612 10.65 -39.21 28.23
C GLY A 612 10.01 -40.35 27.44
N GLY A 613 10.56 -41.56 27.59
CA GLY A 613 9.83 -42.80 27.32
C GLY A 613 8.78 -43.06 28.41
N ARG A 614 7.60 -43.57 28.05
CA ARG A 614 6.54 -43.93 29.00
C ARG A 614 6.76 -45.34 29.58
N ASP A 615 6.34 -45.53 30.83
CA ASP A 615 6.45 -46.79 31.59
C ASP A 615 5.89 -48.01 30.83
N GLY A 616 6.59 -49.14 30.94
CA GLY A 616 6.16 -50.44 30.41
C GLY A 616 6.63 -50.83 29.00
N TYR A 617 7.52 -50.06 28.36
CA TYR A 617 8.02 -50.34 26.99
C TYR A 617 9.54 -50.30 26.86
N ASP A 618 10.07 -51.18 26.01
CA ASP A 618 11.43 -51.09 25.45
C ASP A 618 11.61 -49.79 24.65
N SER A 619 11.92 -48.71 25.35
CA SER A 619 12.16 -47.40 24.73
C SER A 619 13.63 -47.17 24.40
N ASP A 620 13.86 -46.56 23.24
CA ASP A 620 15.09 -45.88 22.86
C ASP A 620 14.85 -44.37 22.94
N VAL A 621 15.56 -43.69 23.85
CA VAL A 621 15.36 -42.27 24.17
C VAL A 621 16.66 -41.50 24.01
N GLY A 622 16.64 -40.37 23.30
CA GLY A 622 17.83 -39.52 23.18
C GLY A 622 17.55 -38.03 23.10
N GLY A 623 18.51 -37.21 23.52
CA GLY A 623 18.39 -35.75 23.46
C GLY A 623 18.26 -35.19 22.04
N PHE A 624 18.79 -35.89 21.05
CA PHE A 624 18.61 -35.61 19.62
C PHE A 624 17.74 -36.68 18.96
N ALA A 625 18.07 -37.97 19.10
CA ALA A 625 17.29 -39.03 18.46
C ALA A 625 17.02 -40.25 19.34
N GLY A 626 15.85 -40.87 19.18
CA GLY A 626 15.58 -42.18 19.78
C GLY A 626 16.41 -43.27 19.11
N TYR A 627 16.24 -43.41 17.79
CA TYR A 627 16.93 -44.40 16.97
C TYR A 627 17.42 -43.81 15.64
N LEU A 628 18.69 -44.07 15.27
CA LEU A 628 19.26 -43.70 13.97
C LEU A 628 20.00 -44.88 13.33
N GLU A 629 19.79 -45.11 12.04
CA GLU A 629 20.51 -46.13 11.28
C GLU A 629 21.00 -45.57 9.92
N ASN A 630 22.24 -45.90 9.53
CA ASN A 630 22.80 -45.63 8.20
C ASN A 630 22.83 -44.15 7.74
N GLY A 631 23.11 -43.16 8.61
CA GLY A 631 23.05 -41.72 8.26
C GLY A 631 24.33 -40.92 8.53
N ASP A 632 24.29 -39.63 8.15
CA ASP A 632 25.33 -38.63 8.42
C ASP A 632 24.75 -37.49 9.27
N VAL A 633 25.39 -37.23 10.41
CA VAL A 633 24.99 -36.21 11.38
C VAL A 633 26.15 -35.25 11.58
N SER A 634 25.95 -33.98 11.19
CA SER A 634 27.00 -32.98 11.23
C SER A 634 26.54 -31.61 11.74
N ASN A 635 27.42 -30.93 12.47
CA ASN A 635 27.20 -29.57 12.97
C ASN A 635 25.91 -29.46 13.82
N ILE A 636 25.89 -30.18 14.94
CA ILE A 636 24.73 -30.23 15.83
C ILE A 636 25.08 -29.59 17.18
N SER A 637 24.17 -28.79 17.72
CA SER A 637 24.30 -28.19 19.05
C SER A 637 23.04 -28.43 19.88
N LEU A 638 23.21 -29.02 21.06
CA LEU A 638 22.17 -29.18 22.07
C LEU A 638 22.56 -28.34 23.30
N ASN A 639 21.67 -27.46 23.72
CA ASN A 639 21.87 -26.61 24.88
C ASN A 639 20.58 -26.51 25.72
N GLY A 640 20.63 -27.03 26.94
CA GLY A 640 19.49 -26.96 27.85
C GLY A 640 18.42 -28.01 27.54
N ILE A 641 18.56 -29.19 28.13
CA ILE A 641 17.53 -30.24 28.18
C ILE A 641 17.29 -30.58 29.64
N ASN A 642 16.04 -30.49 30.11
CA ASN A 642 15.76 -30.69 31.53
C ASN A 642 16.10 -32.13 31.98
N SER A 643 15.47 -33.14 31.38
CA SER A 643 15.81 -34.53 31.66
C SER A 643 15.60 -35.43 30.46
N ILE A 644 16.37 -36.51 30.39
CA ILE A 644 16.22 -37.55 29.38
C ILE A 644 16.01 -38.87 30.12
N SER A 645 14.79 -39.40 30.08
CA SER A 645 14.43 -40.56 30.89
C SER A 645 13.78 -41.67 30.09
N GLY A 646 14.23 -42.89 30.34
CA GLY A 646 13.49 -44.09 30.00
C GLY A 646 12.34 -44.34 30.97
N GLY A 647 11.24 -44.95 30.51
CA GLY A 647 10.11 -45.36 31.34
C GLY A 647 10.47 -46.48 32.32
N ASN A 648 9.72 -46.57 33.43
CA ASN A 648 9.85 -47.61 34.44
C ASN A 648 9.61 -49.00 33.84
N ASN A 649 10.50 -49.96 34.13
CA ASN A 649 10.43 -51.37 33.69
C ASN A 649 10.49 -51.62 32.17
N GLY A 650 11.00 -50.67 31.37
CA GLY A 650 10.96 -50.79 29.93
C GLY A 650 12.22 -50.38 29.19
N SER A 651 12.84 -49.23 29.46
CA SER A 651 13.77 -48.67 28.46
C SER A 651 15.11 -49.41 28.32
N LYS A 652 15.40 -49.81 27.08
CA LYS A 652 16.65 -50.49 26.72
C LYS A 652 17.79 -49.50 26.59
N ASN A 653 17.58 -48.38 25.89
CA ASN A 653 18.67 -47.49 25.50
C ASN A 653 18.32 -46.02 25.77
N VAL A 654 19.11 -45.35 26.60
CA VAL A 654 18.96 -43.92 26.88
C VAL A 654 20.31 -43.23 26.67
N GLY A 655 20.33 -42.17 25.85
CA GLY A 655 21.55 -41.41 25.57
C GLY A 655 21.35 -39.91 25.68
N GLY A 656 22.37 -39.18 26.15
CA GLY A 656 22.31 -37.71 26.15
C GLY A 656 22.13 -37.10 24.76
N PHE A 657 22.62 -37.77 23.71
CA PHE A 657 22.42 -37.44 22.30
C PHE A 657 21.48 -38.45 21.63
N ILE A 658 21.80 -39.75 21.65
CA ILE A 658 21.03 -40.77 20.92
C ILE A 658 20.73 -41.99 21.79
N GLY A 659 19.50 -42.51 21.74
CA GLY A 659 19.18 -43.79 22.36
C GLY A 659 19.99 -44.93 21.74
N ASN A 660 19.75 -45.24 20.46
CA ASN A 660 20.39 -46.34 19.75
C ASN A 660 20.86 -45.90 18.35
N ALA A 661 22.11 -46.18 17.99
CA ALA A 661 22.62 -45.87 16.65
C ALA A 661 23.37 -47.04 16.00
N GLY A 662 23.13 -47.23 14.70
CA GLY A 662 23.78 -48.24 13.88
C GLY A 662 24.37 -47.67 12.59
N ASN A 663 25.68 -47.83 12.37
CA ASN A 663 26.36 -47.41 11.13
C ASN A 663 26.15 -45.93 10.75
N VAL A 664 26.24 -45.04 11.72
CA VAL A 664 26.08 -43.58 11.56
C VAL A 664 27.44 -42.86 11.67
N THR A 665 27.64 -41.82 10.87
CA THR A 665 28.78 -40.90 11.00
C THR A 665 28.37 -39.63 11.75
N PHE A 666 29.04 -39.36 12.87
CA PHE A 666 28.88 -38.16 13.69
C PHE A 666 30.08 -37.24 13.52
N THR A 667 29.84 -35.97 13.20
CA THR A 667 30.90 -34.96 13.01
C THR A 667 30.50 -33.62 13.62
N ASN A 668 31.37 -33.00 14.42
CA ASN A 668 31.16 -31.65 14.98
C ASN A 668 29.86 -31.55 15.79
N ILE A 669 29.84 -32.17 16.97
CA ILE A 669 28.64 -32.19 17.83
C ILE A 669 28.98 -31.60 19.20
N SER A 670 28.12 -30.71 19.69
CA SER A 670 28.21 -30.12 21.03
C SER A 670 26.97 -30.41 21.87
N LEU A 671 27.17 -30.83 23.12
CA LEU A 671 26.13 -31.04 24.12
C LEU A 671 26.45 -30.24 25.38
N SER A 672 25.48 -29.48 25.88
CA SER A 672 25.58 -28.80 27.17
C SER A 672 24.21 -28.64 27.83
N GLY A 673 24.18 -28.47 29.15
CA GLY A 673 22.96 -28.16 29.90
C GLY A 673 21.95 -29.32 29.96
N ILE A 674 22.41 -30.57 30.00
CA ILE A 674 21.54 -31.73 30.26
C ILE A 674 21.58 -32.04 31.76
N ASN A 675 20.47 -31.86 32.48
CA ASN A 675 20.49 -32.02 33.95
C ASN A 675 20.51 -33.48 34.39
N SER A 676 19.75 -34.35 33.72
CA SER A 676 19.74 -35.77 34.07
C SER A 676 19.48 -36.70 32.89
N ILE A 677 20.14 -37.86 32.90
CA ILE A 677 19.99 -38.94 31.94
C ILE A 677 19.75 -40.22 32.74
N SER A 678 18.56 -40.81 32.61
CA SER A 678 18.16 -41.98 33.38
C SER A 678 17.59 -43.09 32.51
N GLY A 679 18.16 -44.29 32.58
CA GLY A 679 17.66 -45.46 31.84
C GLY A 679 17.59 -46.72 32.70
N TYR A 680 16.97 -47.79 32.15
CA TYR A 680 16.88 -49.07 32.86
C TYR A 680 18.05 -49.99 32.54
N SER A 681 18.38 -50.17 31.25
CA SER A 681 19.45 -51.10 30.81
C SER A 681 20.75 -50.41 30.39
N TYR A 682 20.75 -49.68 29.27
CA TYR A 682 21.95 -49.06 28.70
C TYR A 682 21.78 -47.54 28.68
N THR A 683 22.56 -46.85 29.52
CA THR A 683 22.48 -45.40 29.73
C THR A 683 23.83 -44.75 29.46
N GLY A 684 23.94 -43.93 28.42
CA GLY A 684 25.17 -43.24 28.05
C GLY A 684 25.03 -41.72 28.09
N GLY A 685 26.10 -41.02 28.48
CA GLY A 685 26.13 -39.56 28.40
C GLY A 685 26.03 -39.00 26.97
N PHE A 686 26.39 -39.80 25.96
CA PHE A 686 26.17 -39.47 24.55
C PHE A 686 25.21 -40.46 23.89
N ILE A 687 25.50 -41.76 23.95
CA ILE A 687 24.74 -42.79 23.24
C ILE A 687 24.34 -43.94 24.16
N GLY A 688 23.09 -44.41 24.11
CA GLY A 688 22.68 -45.60 24.88
C GLY A 688 23.37 -46.86 24.36
N GLN A 689 23.09 -47.23 23.12
CA GLN A 689 23.65 -48.40 22.43
C GLN A 689 24.43 -48.00 21.17
N ASP A 690 25.70 -48.41 21.11
CA ASP A 690 26.61 -48.15 19.99
C ASP A 690 26.85 -49.39 19.11
N SER A 691 26.68 -49.26 17.78
CA SER A 691 26.89 -50.31 16.80
C SER A 691 27.47 -49.80 15.47
N ARG A 692 28.79 -49.95 15.30
CA ARG A 692 29.55 -49.64 14.06
C ARG A 692 29.50 -48.17 13.64
N ASN A 693 29.45 -47.24 14.59
CA ASN A 693 29.38 -45.81 14.34
C ASN A 693 30.76 -45.15 14.20
N LYS A 694 30.84 -44.02 13.53
CA LYS A 694 32.06 -43.21 13.43
C LYS A 694 31.85 -41.89 14.15
N PHE A 695 32.64 -41.63 15.18
CA PHE A 695 32.58 -40.39 15.95
C PHE A 695 33.79 -39.51 15.65
N ASN A 696 33.54 -38.25 15.26
CA ASN A 696 34.56 -37.25 15.00
C ASN A 696 34.16 -35.91 15.64
N ASN A 697 35.07 -35.28 16.40
CA ASN A 697 34.90 -33.94 16.96
C ASN A 697 33.62 -33.80 17.81
N ILE A 698 33.57 -34.53 18.92
CA ILE A 698 32.41 -34.57 19.82
C ILE A 698 32.78 -33.92 21.14
N TYR A 699 32.01 -32.92 21.56
CA TYR A 699 32.27 -32.13 22.77
C TYR A 699 31.05 -32.17 23.69
N ILE A 700 31.23 -32.59 24.93
CA ILE A 700 30.14 -32.77 25.90
C ILE A 700 30.50 -32.06 27.20
N TYR A 701 29.63 -31.20 27.68
CA TYR A 701 29.75 -30.55 28.98
C TYR A 701 28.63 -30.99 29.92
N PHE A 702 29.01 -31.63 31.02
CA PHE A 702 28.13 -31.94 32.14
C PHE A 702 28.36 -30.92 33.25
N ASP A 703 27.29 -30.30 33.72
CA ASP A 703 27.29 -29.42 34.89
C ASP A 703 27.58 -30.22 36.18
N GLU A 704 27.89 -29.55 37.29
CA GLU A 704 28.22 -30.19 38.55
C GLU A 704 27.07 -31.03 39.13
N ASP A 705 25.83 -30.64 38.82
CA ASP A 705 24.61 -31.34 39.23
C ASP A 705 24.13 -32.41 38.25
N ALA A 706 24.83 -32.59 37.12
CA ALA A 706 24.41 -33.52 36.08
C ALA A 706 24.45 -34.97 36.59
N LYS A 707 23.39 -35.75 36.31
CA LYS A 707 23.27 -37.15 36.75
C LYS A 707 23.13 -38.09 35.57
N ILE A 708 23.86 -39.21 35.60
CA ILE A 708 23.67 -40.33 34.67
C ILE A 708 23.37 -41.57 35.51
N THR A 709 22.16 -42.11 35.41
CA THR A 709 21.70 -43.23 36.26
C THR A 709 21.17 -44.38 35.41
N GLY A 710 21.71 -45.58 35.61
CA GLY A 710 21.20 -46.82 35.02
C GLY A 710 21.23 -47.97 36.03
N LYS A 711 20.43 -49.03 35.79
CA LYS A 711 20.55 -50.28 36.56
C LYS A 711 21.56 -51.21 35.89
N ASN A 712 22.13 -52.13 36.68
CA ASN A 712 22.94 -53.22 36.12
C ASN A 712 22.09 -54.07 35.18
N ASN A 713 22.65 -54.46 34.04
CA ASN A 713 21.94 -55.35 33.12
C ASN A 713 21.73 -56.72 33.78
N GLY A 714 20.78 -57.52 33.28
CA GLY A 714 20.49 -58.87 33.79
C GLY A 714 21.67 -59.86 33.76
N ASN A 715 22.82 -59.44 33.19
CA ASN A 715 24.06 -60.22 33.08
C ASN A 715 25.18 -59.72 34.02
N GLY A 716 24.90 -58.79 34.94
CA GLY A 716 25.86 -58.30 35.94
C GLY A 716 26.90 -57.29 35.43
N GLN A 717 26.78 -56.78 34.20
CA GLN A 717 27.63 -55.71 33.68
C GLN A 717 26.99 -54.33 33.95
N ASN A 718 27.82 -53.34 34.26
CA ASN A 718 27.37 -51.96 34.40
C ASN A 718 27.00 -51.40 33.02
N GLY A 719 25.71 -51.06 32.82
CA GLY A 719 25.19 -50.47 31.59
C GLY A 719 25.19 -48.94 31.59
N THR A 720 25.83 -48.29 32.57
CA THR A 720 25.87 -46.83 32.69
C THR A 720 27.26 -46.31 32.32
N GLY A 721 27.40 -45.39 31.36
CA GLY A 721 28.69 -44.84 30.94
C GLY A 721 28.66 -43.34 30.63
N LYS A 722 29.83 -42.68 30.73
CA LYS A 722 29.96 -41.24 30.45
C LYS A 722 29.78 -40.92 28.97
N PHE A 723 30.09 -41.88 28.09
CA PHE A 723 29.87 -41.76 26.65
C PHE A 723 28.81 -42.74 26.16
N TYR A 724 29.08 -44.06 26.22
CA TYR A 724 28.14 -45.10 25.80
C TYR A 724 27.63 -45.95 26.96
N GLY A 725 26.40 -46.46 26.88
CA GLY A 725 25.82 -47.41 27.84
C GLY A 725 26.17 -48.87 27.53
N TRP A 726 26.16 -49.25 26.26
CA TRP A 726 26.56 -50.58 25.81
C TRP A 726 27.17 -50.57 24.41
N VAL A 727 28.09 -51.52 24.21
CA VAL A 727 28.80 -51.73 22.95
C VAL A 727 29.01 -53.23 22.71
N SER A 728 28.77 -53.72 21.49
CA SER A 728 28.99 -55.14 21.14
C SER A 728 30.47 -55.52 21.19
N SER A 729 30.79 -56.78 21.53
CA SER A 729 32.16 -57.30 21.55
C SER A 729 32.83 -57.28 20.17
N ASN A 730 32.04 -57.36 19.09
CA ASN A 730 32.50 -57.30 17.70
C ASN A 730 32.33 -55.91 17.08
N ASN A 731 32.15 -54.87 17.90
CA ASN A 731 31.90 -53.53 17.41
C ASN A 731 33.13 -52.96 16.66
N LYS A 732 32.86 -52.25 15.56
CA LYS A 732 33.85 -51.58 14.69
C LYS A 732 33.76 -50.05 14.78
N SER A 733 33.19 -49.51 15.86
CA SER A 733 33.10 -48.05 16.01
C SER A 733 34.47 -47.38 16.14
N THR A 734 34.58 -46.15 15.63
CA THR A 734 35.81 -45.33 15.70
C THR A 734 35.59 -44.09 16.56
N TYR A 735 36.53 -43.77 17.43
CA TYR A 735 36.45 -42.66 18.39
C TYR A 735 37.56 -41.64 18.11
N ASN A 736 37.24 -40.53 17.43
CA ASN A 736 38.21 -39.51 17.06
C ASN A 736 37.83 -38.16 17.68
N ASP A 737 38.76 -37.53 18.40
CA ASP A 737 38.61 -36.18 18.98
C ASP A 737 37.31 -36.01 19.80
N ILE A 738 37.11 -36.91 20.77
CA ILE A 738 35.98 -36.87 21.70
C ILE A 738 36.45 -36.29 23.04
N HIS A 739 35.73 -35.30 23.55
CA HIS A 739 36.04 -34.59 24.79
C HIS A 739 34.81 -34.50 25.70
N ILE A 740 34.95 -34.93 26.95
CA ILE A 740 33.90 -34.84 27.97
C ILE A 740 34.40 -34.03 29.16
N TYR A 741 33.71 -32.95 29.49
CA TYR A 741 34.00 -32.04 30.60
C TYR A 741 33.00 -32.29 31.75
N TYR A 742 33.49 -32.55 32.96
CA TYR A 742 32.64 -32.81 34.14
C TYR A 742 33.34 -32.44 35.46
N LYS A 743 32.58 -32.24 36.53
CA LYS A 743 33.13 -31.90 37.86
C LYS A 743 33.88 -33.09 38.46
N ASP A 744 35.09 -32.87 38.99
CA ASP A 744 35.85 -33.95 39.66
C ASP A 744 35.03 -34.58 40.81
N GLY A 745 35.12 -35.90 40.94
CA GLY A 745 34.32 -36.68 41.91
C GLY A 745 32.87 -36.99 41.51
N THR A 746 32.36 -36.44 40.40
CA THR A 746 31.01 -36.74 39.90
C THR A 746 30.99 -37.87 38.86
N LEU A 747 29.81 -38.39 38.52
CA LEU A 747 29.60 -39.45 37.51
C LEU A 747 30.43 -40.73 37.76
N SER A 748 30.70 -41.06 39.02
CA SER A 748 31.54 -42.22 39.41
C SER A 748 30.89 -43.57 39.09
N ASN A 749 29.56 -43.63 39.03
CA ASN A 749 28.79 -44.82 38.67
C ASN A 749 28.79 -45.10 37.15
N ALA A 750 29.16 -44.11 36.32
CA ALA A 750 29.12 -44.22 34.87
C ALA A 750 30.46 -44.80 34.34
N THR A 751 30.59 -46.13 34.32
CA THR A 751 31.84 -46.85 33.99
C THR A 751 31.77 -47.74 32.74
N ALA A 752 30.63 -47.86 32.06
CA ALA A 752 30.48 -48.73 30.88
C ALA A 752 31.45 -48.36 29.73
N SER A 753 31.78 -47.06 29.60
CA SER A 753 32.68 -46.54 28.58
C SER A 753 34.18 -46.70 28.88
N SER A 754 34.56 -47.27 30.04
CA SER A 754 35.93 -47.26 30.53
C SER A 754 36.97 -47.97 29.65
N LYS A 755 36.53 -48.81 28.71
CA LYS A 755 37.41 -49.54 27.78
C LYS A 755 38.12 -48.62 26.79
N TYR A 756 37.46 -47.53 26.38
CA TYR A 756 37.98 -46.59 25.38
C TYR A 756 38.29 -45.22 25.98
N GLU A 757 38.23 -45.06 27.31
CA GLU A 757 38.55 -43.80 27.99
C GLU A 757 40.07 -43.63 28.15
N ASN A 758 40.60 -42.48 27.74
CA ASN A 758 41.98 -42.10 28.01
C ASN A 758 42.12 -41.76 29.50
N LYS A 759 42.89 -42.57 30.25
CA LYS A 759 43.11 -42.39 31.69
C LYS A 759 44.22 -41.39 32.04
N ASN A 760 44.89 -40.82 31.04
CA ASN A 760 46.03 -39.94 31.24
C ASN A 760 45.57 -38.50 31.49
N LYS A 761 45.69 -38.02 32.74
CA LYS A 761 45.24 -36.67 33.18
C LYS A 761 45.96 -35.49 32.48
N ASN A 762 46.99 -35.75 31.67
CA ASN A 762 47.90 -34.73 31.11
C ASN A 762 47.67 -34.41 29.63
N ASN A 763 46.45 -34.53 29.09
CA ASN A 763 46.06 -34.00 27.77
C ASN A 763 46.86 -34.51 26.53
N SER A 764 47.53 -35.66 26.59
CA SER A 764 48.14 -36.24 25.38
C SER A 764 47.04 -36.82 24.47
N LYS A 765 46.69 -36.10 23.41
CA LYS A 765 45.73 -36.54 22.38
C LYS A 765 46.09 -37.94 21.86
N THR A 766 45.15 -38.86 21.94
CA THR A 766 45.26 -40.20 21.35
C THR A 766 44.05 -40.43 20.47
N ASN A 767 44.26 -40.56 19.16
CA ASN A 767 43.20 -41.01 18.24
C ASN A 767 42.79 -42.43 18.65
N GLY A 768 41.49 -42.68 18.75
CA GLY A 768 40.92 -43.96 19.18
C GLY A 768 40.43 -44.00 20.64
N GLU A 769 40.58 -42.92 21.41
CA GLU A 769 40.14 -42.83 22.80
C GLU A 769 39.17 -41.64 23.07
N ILE A 770 38.43 -41.74 24.16
CA ILE A 770 37.53 -40.71 24.72
C ILE A 770 38.31 -39.91 25.76
N ASN A 771 38.51 -38.61 25.53
CA ASN A 771 39.29 -37.75 26.41
C ASN A 771 38.40 -37.16 27.52
N LEU A 772 38.78 -37.41 28.77
CA LEU A 772 38.06 -36.94 29.95
C LEU A 772 38.76 -35.72 30.57
N HIS A 773 38.00 -34.64 30.80
CA HIS A 773 38.46 -33.39 31.39
C HIS A 773 37.68 -33.12 32.67
N THR A 774 38.34 -33.23 33.82
CA THR A 774 37.73 -32.86 35.10
C THR A 774 37.96 -31.38 35.37
N TYR A 775 36.95 -30.65 35.84
CA TYR A 775 37.11 -29.28 36.29
C TYR A 775 36.78 -29.15 37.78
N ASP A 776 37.46 -28.22 38.45
CA ASP A 776 37.11 -27.79 39.79
C ASP A 776 36.20 -26.56 39.79
N ASN A 777 36.48 -25.62 38.88
CA ASN A 777 35.70 -24.41 38.66
C ASN A 777 34.80 -24.58 37.42
N LYS A 778 33.49 -24.38 37.62
CA LYS A 778 32.45 -24.51 36.57
C LYS A 778 32.74 -23.64 35.35
N THR A 779 33.11 -22.37 35.57
CA THR A 779 33.36 -21.38 34.51
C THR A 779 34.54 -21.78 33.65
N ASP A 780 35.64 -22.23 34.26
CA ASP A 780 36.83 -22.65 33.52
C ASP A 780 36.54 -23.89 32.66
N GLY A 781 35.85 -24.89 33.24
CA GLY A 781 35.44 -26.08 32.49
C GLY A 781 34.51 -25.75 31.33
N TYR A 782 33.57 -24.82 31.54
CA TYR A 782 32.65 -24.40 30.49
C TYR A 782 33.35 -23.59 29.38
N ASN A 783 34.29 -22.72 29.74
CA ASN A 783 35.08 -21.96 28.76
C ASN A 783 35.93 -22.88 27.89
N GLN A 784 36.58 -23.90 28.46
CA GLN A 784 37.33 -24.91 27.71
C GLN A 784 36.43 -25.68 26.74
N PHE A 785 35.20 -26.01 27.15
CA PHE A 785 34.20 -26.57 26.25
C PHE A 785 33.84 -25.60 25.11
N LEU A 786 33.58 -24.32 25.43
CA LEU A 786 33.20 -23.30 24.44
C LEU A 786 34.27 -23.06 23.38
N GLU A 787 35.55 -23.14 23.72
CA GLU A 787 36.65 -23.04 22.75
C GLU A 787 36.51 -24.06 21.60
N LYS A 788 35.89 -25.21 21.88
CA LYS A 788 35.61 -26.24 20.89
C LYS A 788 34.20 -26.11 20.32
N ALA A 789 33.19 -25.95 21.16
CA ALA A 789 31.80 -25.90 20.75
C ALA A 789 31.50 -24.73 19.79
N ASN A 790 32.15 -23.57 19.96
CA ASN A 790 31.98 -22.41 19.09
C ASN A 790 32.54 -22.60 17.67
N THR A 791 33.36 -23.63 17.44
CA THR A 791 33.86 -23.95 16.10
C THR A 791 32.85 -24.72 15.25
N ILE A 792 31.76 -25.18 15.87
CA ILE A 792 30.70 -25.93 15.20
C ILE A 792 29.79 -24.96 14.44
N GLY A 793 29.49 -25.30 13.17
CA GLY A 793 28.54 -24.54 12.35
C GLY A 793 27.16 -24.44 13.02
N LYS A 794 26.55 -23.26 12.96
CA LYS A 794 25.19 -22.99 13.46
C LYS A 794 24.21 -22.85 12.29
N PRO A 795 22.91 -23.14 12.48
CA PRO A 795 21.91 -22.93 11.44
C PRO A 795 21.85 -21.44 11.02
N ILE A 796 21.79 -21.18 9.71
CA ILE A 796 21.51 -19.85 9.16
C ILE A 796 20.01 -19.83 8.87
N VAL A 797 19.25 -19.05 9.64
CA VAL A 797 17.79 -19.09 9.62
C VAL A 797 17.23 -17.69 9.42
N ALA A 798 16.34 -17.51 8.45
CA ALA A 798 15.66 -16.25 8.17
C ALA A 798 14.16 -16.41 8.40
N LEU A 799 13.55 -15.43 9.09
CA LEU A 799 12.11 -15.43 9.32
C LEU A 799 11.35 -15.16 8.01
N PRO A 800 10.26 -15.91 7.73
CA PRO A 800 9.40 -15.59 6.61
C PRO A 800 8.73 -14.22 6.82
N SER A 801 8.62 -13.43 5.76
CA SER A 801 7.83 -12.20 5.73
C SER A 801 6.33 -12.53 5.62
N LYS A 802 5.48 -11.69 6.22
CA LYS A 802 4.03 -11.79 6.01
C LYS A 802 3.69 -11.38 4.56
N PRO A 803 2.72 -12.04 3.90
CA PRO A 803 2.18 -11.55 2.64
C PRO A 803 1.67 -10.11 2.76
N GLU A 804 2.18 -9.24 1.88
CA GLU A 804 1.73 -7.86 1.76
C GLU A 804 0.73 -7.73 0.61
N GLN A 805 -0.22 -6.82 0.75
CA GLN A 805 -1.11 -6.46 -0.36
C GLN A 805 -0.28 -5.77 -1.45
N PRO A 806 -0.56 -6.02 -2.74
CA PRO A 806 0.12 -5.32 -3.80
C PRO A 806 -0.10 -3.82 -3.59
N ASP A 807 1.00 -3.09 -3.43
CA ASP A 807 0.92 -1.65 -3.34
C ASP A 807 0.27 -1.15 -4.63
N VAL A 808 -0.78 -0.33 -4.51
CA VAL A 808 -1.40 0.30 -5.69
C VAL A 808 -0.33 1.08 -6.46
N SER A 809 0.72 1.55 -5.76
CA SER A 809 1.92 2.17 -6.31
C SER A 809 2.87 1.20 -7.08
N GLU A 810 2.81 -0.13 -6.89
CA GLU A 810 3.63 -1.06 -7.69
C GLU A 810 3.05 -1.33 -9.09
N SER A 811 1.74 -1.14 -9.26
CA SER A 811 1.12 -1.10 -10.61
C SER A 811 1.50 0.17 -11.39
N VAL A 812 2.24 1.05 -10.75
CA VAL A 812 2.66 2.35 -11.22
C VAL A 812 4.15 2.24 -11.54
N SER A 813 4.48 2.05 -12.83
CA SER A 813 5.87 2.02 -13.30
C SER A 813 6.69 3.16 -12.65
N SER A 814 7.82 2.78 -12.05
CA SER A 814 8.72 3.65 -11.29
C SER A 814 9.68 4.46 -12.15
N ASP A 815 9.61 4.38 -13.49
CA ASP A 815 10.48 5.14 -14.38
C ASP A 815 9.73 5.53 -15.66
N VAL A 816 8.80 6.49 -15.56
CA VAL A 816 8.36 7.19 -16.77
C VAL A 816 9.45 8.17 -17.16
N LYS A 817 10.20 7.83 -18.21
CA LYS A 817 11.13 8.77 -18.84
C LYS A 817 10.32 9.67 -19.77
N LEU A 818 10.14 10.92 -19.36
CA LEU A 818 9.69 11.98 -20.27
C LEU A 818 10.71 12.12 -21.41
N ASP A 819 10.24 12.15 -22.65
CA ASP A 819 11.05 12.47 -23.82
C ASP A 819 10.64 13.81 -24.46
N LYS A 820 11.36 14.19 -25.51
CA LYS A 820 11.11 15.43 -26.26
C LYS A 820 9.70 15.52 -26.83
N ASP A 821 9.06 14.39 -27.13
CA ASP A 821 7.71 14.39 -27.68
C ASP A 821 6.65 14.59 -26.58
N ASP A 822 6.99 14.34 -25.30
CA ASP A 822 6.09 14.56 -24.16
C ASP A 822 5.99 16.04 -23.77
N LEU A 823 6.99 16.85 -24.15
CA LEU A 823 7.00 18.29 -23.94
C LEU A 823 6.93 18.99 -25.30
N ASN A 824 5.73 19.41 -25.68
CA ASN A 824 5.54 20.15 -26.92
C ASN A 824 6.22 21.53 -26.83
N ILE A 825 7.45 21.61 -27.34
CA ILE A 825 8.28 22.82 -27.34
C ILE A 825 7.62 24.00 -28.07
N PRO A 826 7.01 23.85 -29.26
CA PRO A 826 6.21 24.91 -29.88
C PRO A 826 5.16 25.51 -28.94
N VAL A 827 4.39 24.68 -28.24
CA VAL A 827 3.39 25.16 -27.27
C VAL A 827 4.05 25.93 -26.13
N LEU A 828 5.18 25.46 -25.59
CA LEU A 828 5.91 26.19 -24.56
C LEU A 828 6.46 27.53 -25.06
N ASP A 829 6.96 27.59 -26.30
CA ASP A 829 7.42 28.84 -26.92
C ASP A 829 6.27 29.82 -27.15
N ASP A 830 5.12 29.36 -27.62
CA ASP A 830 3.90 30.16 -27.73
C ASP A 830 3.45 30.69 -26.37
N ILE A 831 3.53 29.88 -25.32
CA ILE A 831 3.19 30.32 -23.96
C ILE A 831 4.14 31.39 -23.44
N LEU A 832 5.43 31.28 -23.75
CA LEU A 832 6.42 32.29 -23.42
C LEU A 832 6.22 33.56 -24.26
N ASN A 833 5.97 33.43 -25.56
CA ASN A 833 5.73 34.55 -26.48
C ASN A 833 4.48 35.36 -26.09
N ASP A 834 3.44 34.70 -25.58
CA ASP A 834 2.24 35.33 -25.01
C ASP A 834 2.49 36.21 -23.78
N ILE A 835 3.69 36.12 -23.16
CA ILE A 835 4.15 36.99 -22.06
C ILE A 835 5.17 38.02 -22.58
N LEU A 836 6.07 37.58 -23.46
CA LEU A 836 7.24 38.35 -23.85
C LEU A 836 6.99 39.34 -24.98
N ASN A 837 6.04 39.06 -25.88
CA ASN A 837 5.81 39.81 -27.12
C ASN A 837 4.37 40.35 -27.26
N GLY A 838 3.58 40.37 -26.19
CA GLY A 838 2.20 40.87 -26.25
C GLY A 838 2.08 42.40 -26.11
N GLU A 839 1.10 42.98 -26.80
CA GLU A 839 0.70 44.37 -26.60
C GLU A 839 -0.30 44.48 -25.43
N TYR A 840 0.17 44.93 -24.27
CA TYR A 840 -0.67 45.13 -23.08
C TYR A 840 -0.94 46.61 -22.82
N SER A 841 -1.97 46.91 -22.03
CA SER A 841 -2.04 48.16 -21.28
C SER A 841 -2.23 47.83 -19.81
N VAL A 842 -1.66 48.61 -18.90
CA VAL A 842 -1.66 48.35 -17.46
C VAL A 842 -2.30 49.54 -16.76
N SER A 843 -3.34 49.28 -15.98
CA SER A 843 -4.07 50.22 -15.13
C SER A 843 -3.97 49.80 -13.66
N ILE A 844 -4.25 50.68 -12.71
CA ILE A 844 -4.24 50.37 -11.27
C ILE A 844 -5.65 50.66 -10.73
N ASP A 845 -6.23 49.71 -9.99
CA ASP A 845 -7.52 49.92 -9.33
C ASP A 845 -7.40 50.70 -8.00
N ASP A 846 -8.54 51.06 -7.40
CA ASP A 846 -8.63 51.87 -6.17
C ASP A 846 -7.94 51.24 -4.94
N LEU A 847 -7.50 49.99 -5.05
CA LEU A 847 -6.83 49.20 -4.01
C LEU A 847 -5.35 48.95 -4.34
N GLY A 848 -4.81 49.59 -5.38
CA GLY A 848 -3.40 49.44 -5.77
C GLY A 848 -3.12 48.17 -6.60
N ASN A 849 -4.14 47.45 -7.08
CA ASN A 849 -3.93 46.24 -7.87
C ASN A 849 -3.72 46.57 -9.35
N ILE A 850 -2.71 45.93 -9.93
CA ILE A 850 -2.40 46.00 -11.35
C ILE A 850 -3.50 45.28 -12.15
N LYS A 851 -4.19 46.03 -13.00
CA LYS A 851 -5.23 45.58 -13.92
C LYS A 851 -4.76 45.78 -15.36
N PHE A 852 -4.51 44.70 -16.08
CA PHE A 852 -4.17 44.79 -17.49
C PHE A 852 -5.44 44.97 -18.34
N THR A 853 -5.43 45.89 -19.29
CA THR A 853 -6.54 46.10 -20.24
C THR A 853 -6.16 45.49 -21.60
N PRO A 854 -6.98 44.57 -22.15
CA PRO A 854 -6.67 43.86 -23.40
C PRO A 854 -6.53 44.76 -24.63
N THR A 855 -5.79 44.29 -25.63
CA THR A 855 -5.95 44.68 -27.03
C THR A 855 -6.78 43.60 -27.76
N ASP A 856 -7.24 43.85 -28.99
CA ASP A 856 -8.06 42.91 -29.77
C ASP A 856 -7.39 41.53 -30.05
N LYS A 857 -6.12 41.34 -29.68
CA LYS A 857 -5.33 40.12 -29.97
C LYS A 857 -4.96 39.25 -28.75
N ILE A 858 -4.85 39.79 -27.53
CA ILE A 858 -4.45 39.03 -26.32
C ILE A 858 -5.24 39.52 -25.10
N THR A 859 -5.89 38.59 -24.38
CA THR A 859 -6.67 38.90 -23.15
C THR A 859 -5.80 38.81 -21.88
N LEU A 860 -6.12 39.63 -20.87
CA LEU A 860 -5.45 39.58 -19.56
C LEU A 860 -5.48 38.17 -18.94
N ASP A 861 -6.60 37.47 -19.08
CA ASP A 861 -6.74 36.12 -18.54
C ASP A 861 -5.79 35.13 -19.22
N SER A 862 -5.50 35.29 -20.52
CA SER A 862 -4.48 34.48 -21.22
C SER A 862 -3.08 34.69 -20.64
N VAL A 863 -2.71 35.94 -20.33
CA VAL A 863 -1.39 36.26 -19.74
C VAL A 863 -1.26 35.70 -18.33
N LYS A 864 -2.30 35.87 -17.49
CA LYS A 864 -2.34 35.27 -16.15
C LYS A 864 -2.20 33.76 -16.21
N GLN A 865 -2.98 33.11 -17.07
CA GLN A 865 -2.89 31.67 -17.31
C GLN A 865 -1.50 31.25 -17.78
N SER A 866 -0.84 32.05 -18.62
CA SER A 866 0.54 31.81 -19.07
C SER A 866 1.53 31.86 -17.91
N LEU A 867 1.44 32.90 -17.07
CA LEU A 867 2.29 33.07 -15.90
C LEU A 867 2.03 31.97 -14.86
N ASP A 868 0.78 31.58 -14.64
CA ASP A 868 0.39 30.51 -13.72
C ASP A 868 0.84 29.14 -14.25
N PHE A 869 0.70 28.90 -15.56
CA PHE A 869 1.22 27.71 -16.23
C PHE A 869 2.72 27.58 -15.97
N LEU A 870 3.51 28.61 -16.27
CA LEU A 870 4.96 28.57 -16.06
C LEU A 870 5.28 28.43 -14.56
N ASN A 871 4.59 29.14 -13.69
CA ASN A 871 4.83 29.05 -12.25
C ASN A 871 4.67 27.62 -11.72
N GLU A 872 3.61 26.91 -12.13
CA GLU A 872 3.36 25.55 -11.66
C GLU A 872 4.20 24.51 -12.41
N PHE A 873 4.46 24.72 -13.71
CA PHE A 873 5.31 23.85 -14.52
C PHE A 873 6.74 23.79 -14.00
N PHE A 874 7.33 24.93 -13.63
CA PHE A 874 8.71 24.96 -13.15
C PHE A 874 8.89 24.55 -11.70
N LYS A 875 7.83 24.56 -10.88
CA LYS A 875 7.86 24.04 -9.51
C LYS A 875 7.97 22.52 -9.44
N GLN A 876 7.71 21.81 -10.54
CA GLN A 876 7.70 20.36 -10.52
C GLN A 876 9.11 19.80 -10.36
N GLU A 877 9.23 18.78 -9.51
CA GLU A 877 10.48 18.06 -9.27
C GLU A 877 10.99 17.40 -10.56
N GLY A 878 12.28 17.56 -10.84
CA GLY A 878 12.94 17.03 -12.05
C GLY A 878 12.83 17.92 -13.30
N MET A 879 12.03 18.99 -13.27
CA MET A 879 11.85 19.86 -14.44
C MET A 879 13.09 20.66 -14.80
N GLU A 880 13.89 21.11 -13.84
CA GLU A 880 15.14 21.83 -14.13
C GLU A 880 16.14 20.97 -14.93
N GLU A 881 16.30 19.71 -14.54
CA GLU A 881 17.17 18.77 -15.26
C GLU A 881 16.65 18.53 -16.68
N LEU A 882 15.34 18.37 -16.82
CA LEU A 882 14.69 18.14 -18.09
C LEU A 882 14.85 19.36 -19.02
N LEU A 883 14.61 20.57 -18.53
CA LEU A 883 14.75 21.82 -19.29
C LEU A 883 16.20 22.13 -19.70
N SER A 884 17.19 21.71 -18.90
CA SER A 884 18.60 21.85 -19.27
C SER A 884 18.97 21.10 -20.56
N LYS A 885 18.13 20.15 -21.00
CA LYS A 885 18.31 19.35 -22.23
C LYS A 885 17.62 19.97 -23.46
N PHE A 886 16.81 21.04 -23.31
CA PHE A 886 15.88 21.56 -24.33
C PHE A 886 16.27 22.89 -25.01
N GLU A 887 17.58 23.16 -25.17
CA GLU A 887 18.16 24.35 -25.81
C GLU A 887 18.21 25.61 -24.93
N SER A 888 19.31 26.37 -25.04
CA SER A 888 19.62 27.53 -24.20
C SER A 888 18.68 28.73 -24.42
N ASP A 889 18.01 28.82 -25.57
CA ASP A 889 17.12 29.94 -25.92
C ASP A 889 15.80 29.92 -25.13
N LEU A 890 15.21 28.73 -24.95
CA LEU A 890 13.95 28.55 -24.19
C LEU A 890 14.15 28.87 -22.70
N LYS A 891 15.26 28.40 -22.12
CA LYS A 891 15.64 28.70 -20.73
C LYS A 891 15.88 30.20 -20.53
N ASN A 892 16.54 30.86 -21.49
CA ASN A 892 16.75 32.31 -21.45
C ASN A 892 15.45 33.10 -21.55
N LYS A 893 14.54 32.72 -22.46
CA LYS A 893 13.19 33.31 -22.55
C LYS A 893 12.42 33.13 -21.24
N TYR A 894 12.49 31.95 -20.64
CA TYR A 894 11.88 31.67 -19.34
C TYR A 894 12.46 32.53 -18.21
N ASP A 895 13.80 32.55 -18.05
CA ASP A 895 14.45 33.28 -16.96
C ASP A 895 14.12 34.78 -17.04
N LYS A 896 14.01 35.33 -18.25
CA LYS A 896 13.58 36.71 -18.44
C LYS A 896 12.08 36.93 -18.20
N ALA A 897 11.21 36.00 -18.59
CA ALA A 897 9.78 36.06 -18.27
C ALA A 897 9.54 36.02 -16.75
N LEU A 898 10.32 35.22 -16.02
CA LEU A 898 10.31 35.15 -14.57
C LEU A 898 10.77 36.47 -13.94
N ALA A 899 11.89 37.03 -14.41
CA ALA A 899 12.40 38.30 -13.91
C ALA A 899 11.42 39.47 -14.16
N LEU A 900 10.74 39.47 -15.32
CA LEU A 900 9.68 40.43 -15.62
C LEU A 900 8.47 40.26 -14.68
N LYS A 901 8.02 39.02 -14.44
CA LYS A 901 6.93 38.72 -13.50
C LYS A 901 7.24 39.25 -12.10
N ASP A 902 8.43 38.93 -11.58
CA ASP A 902 8.84 39.33 -10.24
C ASP A 902 8.90 40.87 -10.12
N TYR A 903 9.46 41.53 -11.13
CA TYR A 903 9.53 42.99 -11.18
C TYR A 903 8.13 43.66 -11.23
N LEU A 904 7.20 43.13 -12.03
CA LEU A 904 5.82 43.62 -12.10
C LEU A 904 5.06 43.39 -10.78
N GLN A 905 5.24 42.23 -10.13
CA GLN A 905 4.49 41.86 -8.92
C GLN A 905 4.99 42.54 -7.65
N THR A 906 6.28 42.82 -7.54
CA THR A 906 6.91 43.31 -6.29
C THR A 906 7.19 44.81 -6.35
N THR A 907 7.90 45.29 -7.37
CA THR A 907 8.34 46.68 -7.48
C THR A 907 7.17 47.62 -7.77
N ILE A 908 6.42 47.35 -8.84
CA ILE A 908 5.32 48.23 -9.26
C ILE A 908 4.22 48.26 -8.19
N LYS A 909 3.80 47.09 -7.68
CA LYS A 909 2.74 46.98 -6.64
C LYS A 909 3.10 47.73 -5.35
N SER A 910 4.36 47.67 -4.91
CA SER A 910 4.80 48.35 -3.68
C SER A 910 4.83 49.87 -3.84
N GLU A 911 5.37 50.37 -4.96
CA GLU A 911 5.47 51.81 -5.22
C GLU A 911 4.09 52.43 -5.48
N THR A 912 3.18 51.74 -6.17
CA THR A 912 1.82 52.24 -6.43
C THR A 912 0.95 52.25 -5.17
N GLN A 913 1.10 51.28 -4.26
CA GLN A 913 0.42 51.30 -2.96
C GLN A 913 0.84 52.50 -2.10
N GLY A 914 2.13 52.86 -2.11
CA GLY A 914 2.64 54.03 -1.39
C GLY A 914 1.99 55.33 -1.89
N ILE A 915 1.88 55.48 -3.20
CA ILE A 915 1.28 56.65 -3.85
C ILE A 915 -0.24 56.74 -3.59
N VAL A 916 -0.96 55.62 -3.64
CA VAL A 916 -2.40 55.57 -3.32
C VAL A 916 -2.65 55.94 -1.85
N ASN A 917 -1.78 55.50 -0.95
CA ASN A 917 -1.88 55.85 0.47
C ASN A 917 -1.67 57.36 0.71
N GLU A 918 -0.69 57.98 0.05
CA GLU A 918 -0.48 59.44 0.11
C GLU A 918 -1.67 60.23 -0.45
N PHE A 919 -2.17 59.83 -1.62
CA PHE A 919 -3.34 60.47 -2.22
C PHE A 919 -4.56 60.39 -1.30
N ASN A 920 -4.83 59.22 -0.70
CA ASN A 920 -5.93 59.02 0.23
C ASN A 920 -5.77 59.83 1.53
N ALA A 921 -4.53 60.01 2.02
CA ALA A 921 -4.27 60.86 3.18
C ALA A 921 -4.58 62.34 2.90
N ILE A 922 -4.19 62.86 1.73
CA ILE A 922 -4.51 64.23 1.31
C ILE A 922 -6.02 64.39 1.08
N LYS A 923 -6.66 63.38 0.47
CA LYS A 923 -8.12 63.36 0.27
C LYS A 923 -8.87 63.40 1.61
N GLN A 924 -8.42 62.63 2.60
CA GLN A 924 -9.01 62.64 3.94
C GLN A 924 -8.82 64.00 4.63
N ALA A 925 -7.63 64.59 4.55
CA ALA A 925 -7.38 65.93 5.08
C ALA A 925 -8.27 67.00 4.41
N TYR A 926 -8.45 66.90 3.08
CA TYR A 926 -9.39 67.74 2.33
C TYR A 926 -10.83 67.59 2.82
N GLU A 927 -11.31 66.35 3.01
CA GLU A 927 -12.69 66.08 3.47
C GLU A 927 -12.94 66.54 4.91
N GLU A 928 -11.96 66.39 5.80
CA GLU A 928 -12.04 66.90 7.18
C GLU A 928 -12.06 68.43 7.22
N GLU A 929 -11.22 69.08 6.40
CA GLU A 929 -11.20 70.54 6.32
C GLU A 929 -12.46 71.09 5.65
N LEU A 930 -13.01 70.38 4.65
CA LEU A 930 -14.29 70.69 4.02
C LEU A 930 -15.45 70.63 5.02
N LYS A 931 -15.45 69.69 5.96
CA LYS A 931 -16.43 69.64 7.05
C LYS A 931 -16.34 70.87 7.97
N LYS A 932 -15.12 71.31 8.31
CA LYS A 932 -14.92 72.54 9.11
C LYS A 932 -15.41 73.77 8.37
N TYR A 933 -15.05 73.91 7.09
CA TYR A 933 -15.53 74.99 6.24
C TYR A 933 -17.06 75.01 6.16
N ASN A 934 -17.71 73.87 5.91
CA ASN A 934 -19.17 73.80 5.85
C ASN A 934 -19.84 74.09 7.21
N TYR A 935 -19.22 73.72 8.33
CA TYR A 935 -19.68 74.09 9.66
C TYR A 935 -19.66 75.62 9.86
N TYR A 936 -18.59 76.29 9.44
CA TYR A 936 -18.52 77.75 9.47
C TYR A 936 -19.54 78.41 8.53
N VAL A 937 -19.76 77.87 7.32
CA VAL A 937 -20.81 78.35 6.40
C VAL A 937 -22.19 78.26 7.05
N ASN A 938 -22.50 77.17 7.75
CA ASN A 938 -23.77 77.01 8.45
C ASN A 938 -23.94 78.02 9.60
N LEU A 939 -22.89 78.25 10.40
CA LEU A 939 -22.92 79.28 11.45
C LEU A 939 -23.15 80.70 10.90
N LEU A 940 -22.59 81.02 9.71
CA LEU A 940 -22.84 82.29 9.01
C LEU A 940 -24.30 82.40 8.59
N ASN A 941 -24.85 81.32 8.03
CA ASN A 941 -26.26 81.26 7.59
C ASN A 941 -27.25 81.35 8.76
N GLU A 942 -26.85 80.91 9.96
CA GLU A 942 -27.62 81.04 11.21
C GLU A 942 -27.48 82.42 11.89
N GLY A 943 -26.70 83.36 11.31
CA GLY A 943 -26.53 84.72 11.81
C GLY A 943 -25.67 84.84 13.08
N LYS A 944 -24.86 83.81 13.40
CA LYS A 944 -23.96 83.82 14.55
C LYS A 944 -22.62 84.47 14.19
N SER A 945 -22.02 85.22 15.13
CA SER A 945 -20.68 85.81 14.95
C SER A 945 -19.62 84.70 14.96
N ILE A 946 -18.70 84.75 13.99
CA ILE A 946 -17.59 83.80 13.82
C ILE A 946 -16.29 84.59 13.75
N ASP A 947 -15.20 84.00 14.23
CA ASP A 947 -13.86 84.56 14.03
C ASP A 947 -13.46 84.48 12.54
N ASN A 948 -13.30 85.64 11.90
CA ASN A 948 -13.15 85.76 10.44
C ASN A 948 -11.82 85.17 9.92
N PHE A 949 -10.84 84.97 10.83
CA PHE A 949 -9.55 84.37 10.53
C PHE A 949 -9.65 82.86 10.23
N ASP A 950 -10.37 82.09 11.07
CA ASP A 950 -10.45 80.63 10.97
C ASP A 950 -11.22 80.15 9.73
N PHE A 951 -12.27 80.88 9.33
CA PHE A 951 -13.03 80.59 8.11
C PHE A 951 -12.18 80.78 6.84
N THR A 952 -11.45 81.90 6.77
CA THR A 952 -10.59 82.25 5.63
C THR A 952 -9.40 81.29 5.52
N GLU A 953 -8.85 80.84 6.65
CA GLU A 953 -7.76 79.86 6.68
C GLU A 953 -8.23 78.48 6.21
N SER A 954 -9.42 78.03 6.62
CA SER A 954 -10.01 76.77 6.16
C SER A 954 -10.28 76.77 4.65
N ALA A 955 -10.80 77.87 4.10
CA ALA A 955 -10.99 78.06 2.67
C ALA A 955 -9.68 77.98 1.86
N LYS A 956 -8.59 78.57 2.38
CA LYS A 956 -7.25 78.46 1.75
C LYS A 956 -6.74 77.02 1.76
N LYS A 957 -6.86 76.31 2.88
CA LYS A 957 -6.42 74.91 3.02
C LYS A 957 -7.18 73.98 2.06
N ILE A 958 -8.48 74.16 1.89
CA ILE A 958 -9.29 73.42 0.90
C ILE A 958 -8.76 73.63 -0.52
N LYS A 959 -8.46 74.89 -0.90
CA LYS A 959 -7.90 75.20 -2.22
C LYS A 959 -6.51 74.60 -2.42
N GLU A 960 -5.68 74.62 -1.37
CA GLU A 960 -4.33 74.07 -1.38
C GLU A 960 -4.34 72.54 -1.52
N TYR A 961 -5.12 71.83 -0.71
CA TYR A 961 -5.29 70.38 -0.83
C TYR A 961 -5.89 69.97 -2.16
N LYS A 962 -6.85 70.73 -2.71
CA LYS A 962 -7.39 70.45 -4.04
C LYS A 962 -6.33 70.60 -5.13
N ASN A 963 -5.54 71.68 -5.11
CA ASN A 963 -4.43 71.85 -6.04
C ASN A 963 -3.37 70.74 -5.90
N GLN A 964 -3.12 70.27 -4.67
CA GLN A 964 -2.25 69.12 -4.43
C GLN A 964 -2.84 67.84 -5.05
N LEU A 965 -4.11 67.53 -4.81
CA LEU A 965 -4.79 66.36 -5.40
C LEU A 965 -4.81 66.41 -6.93
N ASP A 966 -5.13 67.57 -7.53
CA ASP A 966 -5.12 67.80 -8.98
C ASP A 966 -3.70 67.63 -9.57
N GLY A 967 -2.68 68.16 -8.88
CA GLY A 967 -1.27 68.04 -9.27
C GLY A 967 -0.75 66.61 -9.19
N TYR A 968 -1.10 65.87 -8.14
CA TYR A 968 -0.72 64.45 -7.98
C TYR A 968 -1.29 63.59 -9.12
N ILE A 969 -2.55 63.77 -9.53
CA ILE A 969 -3.18 62.99 -10.61
C ILE A 969 -2.47 63.22 -11.96
N SER A 970 -2.06 64.46 -12.27
CA SER A 970 -1.36 64.77 -13.53
C SER A 970 0.08 64.25 -13.55
N ASP A 971 0.82 64.42 -12.44
CA ASP A 971 2.24 64.01 -12.36
C ASP A 971 2.42 62.48 -12.31
N ILE A 972 1.49 61.77 -11.68
CA ILE A 972 1.50 60.32 -11.54
C ILE A 972 1.36 59.61 -12.89
N ASN A 973 0.43 60.07 -13.74
CA ASN A 973 0.16 59.43 -15.04
C ASN A 973 1.37 59.51 -15.98
N ASP A 974 2.06 60.65 -16.02
CA ASP A 974 3.19 60.84 -16.92
C ASP A 974 4.52 60.29 -16.36
N LYS A 975 4.76 60.33 -15.04
CA LYS A 975 6.03 59.86 -14.45
C LYS A 975 6.11 58.34 -14.31
N ILE A 976 5.02 57.68 -13.89
CA ILE A 976 5.01 56.24 -13.61
C ILE A 976 5.09 55.42 -14.91
N ALA A 977 4.24 55.75 -15.89
CA ALA A 977 4.23 55.05 -17.17
C ALA A 977 5.58 55.20 -17.91
N THR A 978 6.16 56.40 -17.93
CA THR A 978 7.45 56.64 -18.57
C THR A 978 8.60 55.92 -17.87
N LYS A 979 8.71 56.02 -16.53
CA LYS A 979 9.78 55.38 -15.74
C LYS A 979 9.81 53.86 -15.93
N TYR A 980 8.68 53.18 -15.72
CA TYR A 980 8.65 51.72 -15.79
C TYR A 980 8.74 51.17 -17.21
N ASN A 981 8.19 51.87 -18.21
CA ASN A 981 8.41 51.49 -19.61
C ASN A 981 9.89 51.58 -19.99
N GLN A 982 10.60 52.58 -19.47
CA GLN A 982 12.03 52.74 -19.71
C GLN A 982 12.84 51.67 -18.96
N GLU A 983 12.59 51.47 -17.66
CA GLU A 983 13.27 50.45 -16.85
C GLU A 983 13.06 49.04 -17.43
N ILE A 984 11.84 48.70 -17.89
CA ILE A 984 11.57 47.39 -18.49
C ILE A 984 12.32 47.21 -19.82
N LYS A 985 12.35 48.25 -20.66
CA LYS A 985 13.12 48.25 -21.92
C LYS A 985 14.62 48.13 -21.69
N GLU A 986 15.15 48.81 -20.68
CA GLU A 986 16.58 48.86 -20.41
C GLU A 986 17.08 47.59 -19.68
N GLN A 987 16.38 47.17 -18.63
CA GLN A 987 16.76 46.05 -17.76
C GLN A 987 16.49 44.69 -18.41
N PHE A 988 15.39 44.55 -19.14
CA PHE A 988 14.95 43.27 -19.67
C PHE A 988 14.99 43.17 -21.21
N LYS A 989 15.33 44.27 -21.90
CA LYS A 989 15.48 44.35 -23.38
C LYS A 989 14.19 44.03 -24.16
N TYR A 990 13.02 44.31 -23.56
CA TYR A 990 11.70 44.10 -24.19
C TYR A 990 11.19 45.38 -24.86
N THR A 991 11.20 45.43 -26.18
CA THR A 991 10.83 46.66 -26.93
C THR A 991 9.32 46.85 -27.09
N ASP A 992 8.56 45.76 -27.07
CA ASP A 992 7.13 45.76 -27.42
C ASP A 992 6.23 45.87 -26.19
N PHE A 993 6.81 45.78 -24.98
CA PHE A 993 6.11 46.05 -23.72
C PHE A 993 5.87 47.56 -23.54
N THR A 994 4.61 47.97 -23.39
CA THR A 994 4.23 49.38 -23.17
C THR A 994 3.06 49.51 -22.19
N ILE A 995 3.27 50.16 -21.05
CA ILE A 995 2.23 50.67 -20.14
C ILE A 995 1.60 51.89 -20.81
N LYS A 996 0.32 51.82 -21.20
CA LYS A 996 -0.43 52.97 -21.75
C LYS A 996 -0.94 53.90 -20.63
N ASN A 997 -1.01 55.20 -20.90
CA ASN A 997 -1.34 56.34 -20.01
C ASN A 997 -2.79 56.35 -19.43
N ASP A 998 -3.31 55.21 -18.98
CA ASP A 998 -4.61 55.08 -18.29
C ASP A 998 -4.41 54.40 -16.92
N LEU A 999 -3.43 54.87 -16.14
CA LEU A 999 -3.10 54.25 -14.85
C LEU A 999 -4.20 54.46 -13.79
N PHE A 1000 -5.07 55.46 -13.94
CA PHE A 1000 -6.12 55.80 -12.96
C PHE A 1000 -7.42 56.25 -13.63
N TYR A 1001 -8.52 55.51 -13.47
CA TYR A 1001 -9.86 56.01 -13.86
C TYR A 1001 -11.02 55.64 -12.92
N SER A 1002 -11.90 56.64 -12.80
CA SER A 1002 -13.31 56.69 -12.36
C SER A 1002 -13.68 57.00 -10.90
N ASN A 1003 -12.91 56.62 -9.86
CA ASN A 1003 -13.40 56.77 -8.47
C ASN A 1003 -12.61 57.77 -7.59
N MET A 1004 -11.52 58.36 -8.10
CA MET A 1004 -10.91 59.56 -7.51
C MET A 1004 -11.68 60.83 -7.91
N GLN A 1005 -12.96 60.91 -7.58
CA GLN A 1005 -13.68 62.18 -7.68
C GLN A 1005 -13.20 63.08 -6.54
N ILE A 1006 -12.58 64.20 -6.90
CA ILE A 1006 -12.35 65.29 -5.96
C ILE A 1006 -13.72 65.96 -5.74
N PRO A 1007 -14.22 66.08 -4.50
CA PRO A 1007 -15.48 66.77 -4.24
C PRO A 1007 -15.42 68.19 -4.81
N ASN A 1008 -16.48 68.62 -5.51
CA ASN A 1008 -16.54 69.96 -6.13
C ASN A 1008 -16.22 71.04 -5.09
N GLN A 1009 -15.40 72.02 -5.49
CA GLN A 1009 -15.09 73.17 -4.64
C GLN A 1009 -16.40 73.92 -4.31
N PRO A 1010 -16.73 74.17 -3.04
CA PRO A 1010 -17.85 75.05 -2.72
C PRO A 1010 -17.56 76.46 -3.22
N SER A 1011 -18.56 77.14 -3.80
CA SER A 1011 -18.42 78.53 -4.26
C SER A 1011 -18.13 79.44 -3.05
N LEU A 1012 -16.95 80.04 -3.02
CA LEU A 1012 -16.58 81.02 -2.01
C LEU A 1012 -17.39 82.31 -2.24
N PRO A 1013 -17.96 82.94 -1.21
CA PRO A 1013 -18.38 84.33 -1.33
C PRO A 1013 -17.13 85.20 -1.57
N ASP A 1014 -17.22 86.14 -2.51
CA ASP A 1014 -16.13 87.07 -2.84
C ASP A 1014 -15.89 88.01 -1.66
N VAL A 1015 -15.00 87.64 -0.73
CA VAL A 1015 -14.58 88.50 0.36
C VAL A 1015 -13.36 89.30 -0.11
N ALA A 1016 -13.61 90.50 -0.62
CA ALA A 1016 -12.57 91.48 -0.86
C ALA A 1016 -12.07 92.05 0.49
N ILE A 1017 -10.86 91.67 0.89
CA ILE A 1017 -10.15 92.36 1.98
C ILE A 1017 -9.51 93.62 1.39
N GLN A 1018 -10.02 94.80 1.74
CA GLN A 1018 -9.25 96.04 1.63
C GLN A 1018 -8.63 96.39 3.00
N PRO A 1019 -7.37 96.82 3.05
CA PRO A 1019 -6.69 97.17 4.30
C PRO A 1019 -7.14 98.56 4.80
N ASP A 1020 -7.16 98.70 6.13
CA ASP A 1020 -7.51 99.86 6.95
C ASP A 1020 -7.27 101.26 6.35
N ASN A 1021 -8.24 102.15 6.56
CA ASN A 1021 -8.04 103.26 7.51
C ASN A 1021 -9.36 103.91 7.99
N ASP A 1022 -9.47 103.94 9.31
CA ASP A 1022 -10.21 104.86 10.19
C ASP A 1022 -11.75 104.98 10.13
N ASN A 1023 -12.34 104.53 11.24
CA ASN A 1023 -13.54 105.02 11.95
C ASN A 1023 -14.86 105.16 11.19
N SER A 1024 -15.76 104.20 11.42
CA SER A 1024 -16.92 104.33 12.33
C SER A 1024 -18.08 103.44 11.87
N ASP A 1025 -18.68 102.76 12.85
CA ASP A 1025 -19.92 101.98 12.80
C ASP A 1025 -20.05 100.79 11.82
N LEU A 1026 -20.26 99.63 12.45
CA LEU A 1026 -20.77 98.40 11.88
C LEU A 1026 -22.11 98.64 11.15
N THR A 1027 -22.09 98.52 9.83
CA THR A 1027 -23.17 97.87 9.05
C THR A 1027 -22.58 97.30 7.76
N LEU A 1028 -22.32 95.98 7.72
CA LEU A 1028 -22.13 95.26 6.47
C LEU A 1028 -23.51 94.80 6.00
N SER A 1029 -24.04 95.48 4.99
CA SER A 1029 -25.26 95.09 4.29
C SER A 1029 -24.99 93.84 3.45
N PHE A 1030 -25.77 92.79 3.69
CA PHE A 1030 -25.83 91.62 2.80
C PHE A 1030 -26.64 92.02 1.55
N GLU A 1031 -25.98 92.18 0.39
CA GLU A 1031 -26.71 92.12 -0.88
C GLU A 1031 -27.00 90.65 -1.19
N GLN A 1032 -28.22 90.20 -0.84
CA GLN A 1032 -28.81 89.03 -1.47
C GLN A 1032 -29.02 89.35 -2.95
N THR A 1033 -28.17 88.78 -3.82
CA THR A 1033 -28.53 88.61 -5.23
C THR A 1033 -29.04 87.19 -5.44
N SER A 1034 -30.36 87.08 -5.27
CA SER A 1034 -31.16 85.92 -5.60
C SER A 1034 -31.15 85.69 -7.12
N SER A 1035 -30.39 84.68 -7.56
CA SER A 1035 -30.69 83.96 -8.80
C SER A 1035 -30.70 82.46 -8.55
N PHE A 1036 -31.53 82.02 -7.62
CA PHE A 1036 -32.15 80.71 -7.64
C PHE A 1036 -33.54 80.86 -7.02
N ASN A 1037 -34.58 80.87 -7.85
CA ASN A 1037 -35.80 80.13 -7.60
C ASN A 1037 -36.75 80.20 -8.80
N LEU A 1038 -37.03 79.03 -9.36
CA LEU A 1038 -38.34 78.52 -9.83
C LEU A 1038 -38.03 77.13 -10.45
N LYS A 1039 -38.65 76.03 -10.03
CA LYS A 1039 -39.98 75.79 -9.46
C LYS A 1039 -39.89 74.70 -8.38
N GLY A 1040 -40.72 74.64 -7.33
CA GLY A 1040 -41.96 75.31 -7.00
C GLY A 1040 -42.75 74.36 -6.09
N ASP A 1041 -43.18 74.86 -4.92
CA ASP A 1041 -44.13 74.19 -4.04
C ASP A 1041 -45.55 74.28 -4.62
N GLU A 1042 -46.33 73.21 -4.49
CA GLU A 1042 -47.73 73.31 -4.09
C GLU A 1042 -47.88 72.63 -2.72
N ALA A 1043 -48.16 73.46 -1.72
CA ALA A 1043 -48.64 73.10 -0.39
C ALA A 1043 -50.08 72.53 -0.46
N ILE A 1044 -50.66 71.95 0.60
CA ILE A 1044 -51.45 72.72 1.58
C ILE A 1044 -51.96 71.82 2.74
N LYS A 1045 -51.63 72.28 3.98
CA LYS A 1045 -52.44 72.47 5.23
C LYS A 1045 -53.03 71.27 6.00
N GLU A 1046 -52.61 71.09 7.27
CA GLU A 1046 -53.24 71.51 8.58
C GLU A 1046 -54.33 70.51 9.02
N GLU A 1047 -54.40 70.00 10.26
CA GLU A 1047 -54.31 70.68 11.55
C GLU A 1047 -54.07 69.67 12.73
N GLU A 1048 -53.43 70.20 13.78
CA GLU A 1048 -53.25 69.78 15.19
C GLU A 1048 -54.14 68.69 15.85
N GLN A 1049 -53.55 67.82 16.70
CA GLN A 1049 -53.43 68.00 18.17
C GLN A 1049 -52.69 66.85 18.88
N VAL A 1050 -51.65 67.24 19.63
CA VAL A 1050 -51.16 66.86 20.99
C VAL A 1050 -51.62 65.52 21.64
N GLU A 1051 -50.68 64.66 22.07
CA GLU A 1051 -50.29 64.41 23.50
C GLU A 1051 -49.49 63.08 23.70
N VAL A 1052 -48.16 63.20 23.92
CA VAL A 1052 -47.31 62.72 25.04
C VAL A 1052 -47.44 61.27 25.65
N VAL A 1053 -46.31 60.52 25.55
CA VAL A 1053 -45.66 59.57 26.55
C VAL A 1053 -46.32 58.17 26.72
N GLU A 1054 -45.64 57.01 26.86
CA GLU A 1054 -44.44 56.63 27.65
C GLU A 1054 -43.80 55.30 27.15
N GLU A 1055 -42.57 55.03 27.62
CA GLU A 1055 -41.83 53.77 27.53
C GLU A 1055 -42.58 52.56 28.12
N THR A 1056 -42.29 51.33 27.65
CA THR A 1056 -41.55 50.31 28.44
C THR A 1056 -41.50 48.90 27.80
N SER A 1057 -40.27 48.35 27.76
CA SER A 1057 -39.85 46.99 28.15
C SER A 1057 -40.10 45.74 27.27
N LEU A 1058 -38.96 45.14 26.87
CA LEU A 1058 -38.49 43.75 27.08
C LEU A 1058 -39.43 42.55 26.77
N THR A 1059 -38.95 41.61 25.92
CA THR A 1059 -38.40 40.31 26.39
C THR A 1059 -37.77 39.43 25.30
N GLN A 1060 -36.60 38.91 25.67
CA GLN A 1060 -35.84 37.74 25.21
C GLN A 1060 -36.62 36.51 24.68
N LYS A 1061 -35.99 35.79 23.72
CA LYS A 1061 -35.37 34.46 23.98
C LYS A 1061 -34.48 34.03 22.81
N GLY A 1062 -33.20 33.80 23.11
CA GLY A 1062 -32.24 33.18 22.20
C GLY A 1062 -32.18 31.65 22.33
N LYS A 1063 -31.51 31.02 21.37
CA LYS A 1063 -30.70 29.81 21.57
C LYS A 1063 -29.44 29.92 20.71
N ILE A 1064 -28.35 30.33 21.38
CA ILE A 1064 -26.97 30.00 21.05
C ILE A 1064 -26.71 28.67 21.78
N CYS A 1065 -25.96 27.73 21.21
CA CYS A 1065 -24.57 27.42 21.61
C CYS A 1065 -24.15 26.10 20.94
N ILE A 1066 -22.88 25.76 20.72
CA ILE A 1066 -21.57 26.42 20.84
C ILE A 1066 -20.62 25.48 20.09
N VAL A 1067 -19.60 26.04 19.44
CA VAL A 1067 -18.46 25.34 18.85
C VAL A 1067 -17.43 25.05 19.96
N SER A 1068 -16.87 23.84 20.00
CA SER A 1068 -15.69 23.52 20.81
C SER A 1068 -14.78 22.59 20.03
N ASP A 1069 -13.50 22.95 20.00
CA ASP A 1069 -12.42 22.26 19.32
C ASP A 1069 -12.12 20.87 19.91
N ASN A 1070 -11.74 19.94 19.02
CA ASN A 1070 -11.14 18.60 19.21
C ASN A 1070 -12.05 17.34 19.31
N TYR A 1071 -12.03 16.58 18.21
CA TYR A 1071 -12.18 15.12 17.99
C TYR A 1071 -13.46 14.34 18.41
N LYS A 1072 -14.00 13.64 17.40
CA LYS A 1072 -14.86 12.43 17.36
C LYS A 1072 -16.37 12.55 17.70
N THR A 1073 -17.14 12.05 16.71
CA THR A 1073 -18.50 11.50 16.73
C THR A 1073 -19.72 12.43 16.60
N MET A 1074 -20.70 11.91 15.85
CA MET A 1074 -21.89 12.53 15.28
C MET A 1074 -22.81 13.20 16.31
N ASN A 1075 -23.46 14.32 15.93
CA ASN A 1075 -24.93 14.39 15.95
C ASN A 1075 -25.53 15.64 15.28
N SER A 1076 -26.76 15.41 14.84
CA SER A 1076 -27.63 16.16 13.93
C SER A 1076 -28.21 17.46 14.50
N CYS A 1077 -28.43 18.45 13.62
CA CYS A 1077 -29.42 19.50 13.85
C CYS A 1077 -30.43 19.48 12.69
N LEU A 1078 -31.68 19.17 13.04
CA LEU A 1078 -32.83 19.05 12.14
C LEU A 1078 -33.56 20.39 11.96
N VAL A 1079 -34.23 20.46 10.81
CA VAL A 1079 -34.89 21.58 10.13
C VAL A 1079 -36.27 21.92 10.71
N SER A 1080 -36.71 23.19 10.55
CA SER A 1080 -38.07 23.62 10.16
C SER A 1080 -37.98 25.13 9.91
N GLY A 1081 -38.51 25.77 8.87
CA GLY A 1081 -39.44 25.40 7.81
C GLY A 1081 -40.21 26.65 7.42
N MET A 1082 -39.82 27.29 6.31
CA MET A 1082 -40.64 27.99 5.30
C MET A 1082 -39.73 28.70 4.31
#